data_AF-A0AAV7K5Z3-F1
#
_entry.id   AF-A0AAV7K5Z3-F1
#
_cell.length_a   1.000
_cell.length_b   1.000
_cell.length_c   1.000
_cell.angle_alpha   90.00
_cell.angle_beta   90.00
_cell.angle_gamma   90.00
#
_symmetry.space_group_name_H-M   'P 1'
#
loop_
_entity.id
_entity.type
_entity.pdbx_description
1 polymer ?
#
loop_
_entity_poly.entity_id
_entity_poly.type
_entity_poly.pdbx_seq_one_letter_code
_entity_poly.pdbx_strand_id
1 'polypeptide(L)'
;MAEVEHSKPDRTLEKSILKTWKGKSTKILNQCSNKLDMYTFPAEKISVSHYQKVTKENLKNIIMMGETGSGKSTLINAFINYAAGIEMEDPLRFKLVNHENESLTREISGYLIEDTFLEYPIMIWDTPEFGDGDEKIKQQIDDLFNIDEFHAICFVINPSVDRLTDTQKIIIDSIQQLFKRKAEMNTYVLARFGDEDCPKDISQSMKSKFPFDENCFFAFNNADLFKSKSERSSAAKQYWDITINSIIRFHNTLAHQLPFRITTETRKAIVKLFRITPDRNIIEKPKRTIFDEFVNKSTKIVKECIRGLDIYAFPAKKTSISEYKQSSSKNLRKIIIMGETGTGKSTLLNAFVNYAAGVEMDDPLRFKLVIDEVDSAGDQSISQTTDISGYLIEDTLLGYDIQIWDTPGFGNTQGIERDEMIKEQINELLKIEDECHAVCFVVKDNVNRLTDIQKYIIDRVLLFFGKEAKENIYLLATFGDGNRPEMLSALEKSNFPFDENRWFAFNNKDLFKNPSQRTECTKMYWEYTIDSIGKFFRDVDHQHAFSLTTTKAVIGDREKLKMNINAITSELDEALEIKKNSKENLMKLKAVKSKVENMEQFKKKVTAHTKVPVPTKNITTFCRKCTHTCHENCSIPNNSDKAGCWAMTDGYCRICPKGCKWDWHSNEPIIYKDEIVESEEFVKDDDKQLFDDATKELSICDKERVELERETAKAQENINKLLRQIKDQIQSLKNTAIQNYSLDMYKYFTTISEAEAKRGNQQKAIQYEKIAKQEQIQLQSESLTAESMMELAPSKIL
;
A
#
# COMPACT_ATOMS: atom_id res chain seq x y z
N MET A 1 47.04 -30.40 26.89
CA MET A 1 46.78 -29.39 27.93
C MET A 1 46.28 -30.14 29.14
N ALA A 2 46.90 -29.97 30.30
CA ALA A 2 46.53 -30.68 31.53
C ALA A 2 45.08 -30.34 31.92
N GLU A 3 44.29 -31.34 32.30
CA GLU A 3 42.98 -31.15 32.91
C GLU A 3 43.15 -30.39 34.22
N VAL A 4 42.74 -29.13 34.21
CA VAL A 4 42.68 -28.30 35.42
C VAL A 4 41.42 -28.71 36.18
N GLU A 5 41.53 -29.21 37.40
CA GLU A 5 40.38 -29.47 38.28
C GLU A 5 39.63 -28.15 38.57
N HIS A 6 38.32 -28.12 38.27
CA HIS A 6 37.47 -26.95 38.44
C HIS A 6 36.94 -26.86 39.88
N SER A 7 37.00 -25.68 40.51
CA SER A 7 36.43 -25.44 41.85
C SER A 7 34.90 -25.52 41.82
N LYS A 8 34.30 -26.20 42.81
CA LYS A 8 32.84 -26.24 43.00
C LYS A 8 32.38 -24.99 43.78
N PRO A 9 31.19 -24.43 43.48
CA PRO A 9 30.68 -23.31 44.26
C PRO A 9 30.43 -23.74 45.70
N ASP A 10 30.67 -22.81 46.65
CA ASP A 10 30.23 -22.99 48.02
C ASP A 10 28.69 -23.14 48.04
N ARG A 11 28.20 -24.27 48.58
CA ARG A 11 26.77 -24.54 48.76
C ARG A 11 26.04 -23.45 49.55
N THR A 12 26.76 -22.70 50.36
CA THR A 12 26.24 -21.57 51.15
C THR A 12 25.92 -20.37 50.24
N LEU A 13 26.85 -20.04 49.33
CA LEU A 13 26.68 -18.98 48.32
C LEU A 13 25.52 -19.30 47.37
N GLU A 14 25.46 -20.54 46.87
CA GLU A 14 24.39 -21.03 45.99
C GLU A 14 22.99 -20.84 46.63
N LYS A 15 22.82 -21.23 47.89
CA LYS A 15 21.55 -21.05 48.61
C LYS A 15 21.19 -19.57 48.82
N SER A 16 22.19 -18.71 49.00
CA SER A 16 21.98 -17.27 49.16
C SER A 16 21.44 -16.64 47.87
N ILE A 17 22.12 -16.87 46.74
CA ILE A 17 21.74 -16.36 45.41
C ILE A 17 20.31 -16.79 45.05
N LEU A 18 20.02 -18.10 45.19
CA LEU A 18 18.69 -18.65 44.88
C LEU A 18 17.57 -18.06 45.75
N LYS A 19 17.87 -17.73 47.02
CA LYS A 19 16.91 -17.06 47.91
C LYS A 19 16.65 -15.62 47.47
N THR A 20 17.67 -14.89 47.02
CA THR A 20 17.52 -13.52 46.51
C THR A 20 16.67 -13.49 45.25
N TRP A 21 16.95 -14.36 44.27
CA TRP A 21 16.18 -14.43 43.03
C TRP A 21 14.71 -14.76 43.28
N LYS A 22 14.43 -15.72 44.17
CA LYS A 22 13.05 -16.09 44.53
C LYS A 22 12.24 -14.91 45.09
N GLY A 23 12.88 -13.99 45.79
CA GLY A 23 12.21 -12.85 46.43
C GLY A 23 12.08 -11.61 45.54
N LYS A 24 12.89 -11.49 44.47
CA LYS A 24 13.03 -10.25 43.70
C LYS A 24 12.76 -10.39 42.20
N SER A 25 12.84 -11.59 41.61
CA SER A 25 12.52 -11.80 40.19
C SER A 25 11.02 -11.88 39.96
N THR A 26 10.52 -11.15 38.96
CA THR A 26 9.12 -11.17 38.53
C THR A 26 8.98 -11.82 37.17
N LYS A 27 7.93 -12.66 37.00
CA LYS A 27 7.62 -13.25 35.69
C LYS A 27 7.13 -12.15 34.75
N ILE A 28 7.73 -12.05 33.57
CA ILE A 28 7.28 -11.17 32.50
C ILE A 28 6.17 -11.91 31.77
N LEU A 29 4.93 -11.41 31.89
CA LEU A 29 3.76 -11.98 31.21
C LEU A 29 3.80 -11.56 29.73
N ASN A 30 4.41 -12.36 28.87
CA ASN A 30 4.30 -12.17 27.43
C ASN A 30 2.91 -12.63 26.96
N GLN A 31 2.22 -11.79 26.16
CA GLN A 31 0.93 -12.11 25.54
C GLN A 31 1.06 -13.02 24.30
N CYS A 32 2.26 -13.49 23.95
CA CYS A 32 2.51 -14.36 22.80
C CYS A 32 3.42 -15.55 23.16
N SER A 33 2.98 -16.74 22.75
CA SER A 33 3.62 -18.08 22.72
C SER A 33 4.01 -18.78 24.04
N ASN A 34 3.36 -19.92 24.27
CA ASN A 34 3.35 -20.75 25.50
C ASN A 34 4.60 -21.63 25.77
N LYS A 35 5.85 -21.23 25.49
CA LYS A 35 6.99 -22.18 25.62
C LYS A 35 8.34 -21.69 26.18
N LEU A 36 8.54 -20.41 26.50
CA LEU A 36 9.75 -19.93 27.19
C LEU A 36 9.38 -18.92 28.27
N ASP A 37 9.69 -19.22 29.53
CA ASP A 37 9.35 -18.31 30.62
C ASP A 37 10.43 -17.23 30.79
N MET A 38 10.01 -15.97 30.72
CA MET A 38 10.88 -14.82 30.93
C MET A 38 10.72 -14.23 32.33
N TYR A 39 11.84 -13.93 32.98
CA TYR A 39 11.88 -13.32 34.32
C TYR A 39 12.75 -12.07 34.32
N THR A 40 12.38 -11.08 35.12
CA THR A 40 13.26 -9.95 35.40
C THR A 40 14.46 -10.41 36.24
N PHE A 41 15.66 -9.95 35.88
CA PHE A 41 16.84 -10.18 36.71
C PHE A 41 16.87 -9.16 37.87
N PRO A 42 17.13 -9.59 39.12
CA PRO A 42 17.07 -8.71 40.28
C PRO A 42 18.38 -7.92 40.44
N ALA A 43 18.60 -6.94 39.57
CA ALA A 43 19.71 -5.99 39.67
C ALA A 43 19.24 -4.63 40.17
N GLU A 44 20.14 -3.87 40.80
CA GLU A 44 19.89 -2.48 41.17
C GLU A 44 20.16 -1.57 39.97
N LYS A 45 19.15 -0.79 39.54
CA LYS A 45 19.27 0.22 38.48
C LYS A 45 19.66 1.56 39.10
N ILE A 46 20.73 2.16 38.60
CA ILE A 46 21.33 3.40 39.13
C ILE A 46 21.45 4.42 37.98
N SER A 47 21.04 5.66 38.20
CA SER A 47 21.28 6.75 37.24
C SER A 47 22.60 7.47 37.57
N VAL A 48 23.27 8.04 36.55
CA VAL A 48 24.53 8.78 36.74
C VAL A 48 24.37 9.92 37.74
N SER A 49 23.23 10.63 37.70
CA SER A 49 22.90 11.74 38.62
C SER A 49 22.82 11.35 40.09
N HIS A 50 22.57 10.07 40.40
CA HIS A 50 22.48 9.55 41.76
C HIS A 50 23.63 8.58 42.08
N TYR A 51 24.64 8.49 41.21
CA TYR A 51 25.75 7.57 41.39
C TYR A 51 26.76 8.12 42.40
N GLN A 52 26.99 7.37 43.47
CA GLN A 52 28.15 7.52 44.33
C GLN A 52 29.06 6.31 44.11
N LYS A 53 30.38 6.54 44.01
CA LYS A 53 31.36 5.48 43.74
C LYS A 53 31.13 4.29 44.67
N VAL A 54 30.75 3.16 44.10
CA VAL A 54 30.50 1.92 44.85
C VAL A 54 31.85 1.29 45.19
N THR A 55 32.24 1.32 46.46
CA THR A 55 33.48 0.69 46.95
C THR A 55 33.20 -0.76 47.36
N LYS A 56 33.01 -1.63 46.36
CA LYS A 56 32.94 -3.08 46.56
C LYS A 56 34.26 -3.74 46.14
N GLU A 57 34.76 -4.65 46.96
CA GLU A 57 35.97 -5.42 46.63
C GLU A 57 35.75 -6.17 45.31
N ASN A 58 36.71 -6.03 44.38
CA ASN A 58 36.74 -6.67 43.06
C ASN A 58 35.60 -6.30 42.08
N LEU A 59 34.84 -5.23 42.30
CA LEU A 59 33.81 -4.76 41.35
C LEU A 59 34.40 -4.49 39.96
N LYS A 60 33.82 -5.09 38.92
CA LYS A 60 34.16 -4.81 37.52
C LYS A 60 33.16 -3.86 36.88
N ASN A 61 33.64 -2.69 36.49
CA ASN A 61 32.86 -1.66 35.83
C ASN A 61 33.01 -1.74 34.31
N ILE A 62 31.90 -1.92 33.61
CA ILE A 62 31.82 -2.08 32.16
C ILE A 62 30.88 -1.02 31.60
N ILE A 63 31.28 -0.33 30.53
CA ILE A 63 30.41 0.61 29.81
C ILE A 63 30.13 0.11 28.40
N MET A 64 28.86 0.09 28.01
CA MET A 64 28.38 -0.36 26.70
C MET A 64 28.03 0.86 25.84
N MET A 65 28.75 1.03 24.73
CA MET A 65 28.55 2.13 23.77
C MET A 65 28.25 1.58 22.38
N GLY A 66 27.50 2.32 21.56
CA GLY A 66 27.17 1.91 20.20
C GLY A 66 25.96 2.63 19.63
N GLU A 67 25.76 2.52 18.33
CA GLU A 67 24.64 3.13 17.59
C GLU A 67 23.29 2.48 17.92
N THR A 68 22.20 3.12 17.48
CA THR A 68 20.84 2.58 17.65
C THR A 68 20.68 1.26 16.91
N GLY A 69 20.07 0.27 17.57
CA GLY A 69 19.89 -1.05 16.96
C GLY A 69 21.16 -1.89 16.87
N SER A 70 22.31 -1.42 17.40
CA SER A 70 23.56 -2.20 17.38
C SER A 70 23.50 -3.48 18.22
N GLY A 71 22.55 -3.57 19.16
CA GLY A 71 22.30 -4.76 19.97
C GLY A 71 22.83 -4.71 21.41
N LYS A 72 23.17 -3.53 21.94
CA LYS A 72 23.66 -3.31 23.32
C LYS A 72 22.83 -4.05 24.38
N SER A 73 21.54 -3.71 24.49
CA SER A 73 20.66 -4.30 25.50
C SER A 73 20.46 -5.81 25.30
N THR A 74 20.46 -6.29 24.05
CA THR A 74 20.42 -7.72 23.75
C THR A 74 21.68 -8.43 24.26
N LEU A 75 22.85 -7.82 24.09
CA LEU A 75 24.12 -8.34 24.62
C LEU A 75 24.14 -8.33 26.16
N ILE A 76 23.67 -7.25 26.80
CA ILE A 76 23.53 -7.17 28.26
C ILE A 76 22.66 -8.33 28.77
N ASN A 77 21.55 -8.59 28.08
CA ASN A 77 20.70 -9.71 28.43
C ASN A 77 21.32 -11.09 28.12
N ALA A 78 22.21 -11.22 27.14
CA ALA A 78 22.96 -12.47 26.95
C ALA A 78 23.97 -12.69 28.08
N PHE A 79 24.70 -11.64 28.44
CA PHE A 79 25.67 -11.65 29.52
C PHE A 79 25.03 -12.01 30.87
N ILE A 80 23.83 -11.51 31.18
CA ILE A 80 23.17 -11.85 32.44
C ILE A 80 22.73 -13.32 32.50
N ASN A 81 22.29 -13.90 31.37
CA ASN A 81 21.96 -15.33 31.32
C ASN A 81 23.23 -16.20 31.47
N TYR A 82 24.36 -15.76 30.93
CA TYR A 82 25.67 -16.37 31.18
C TYR A 82 26.07 -16.28 32.67
N ALA A 83 25.97 -15.09 33.28
CA ALA A 83 26.32 -14.87 34.69
C ALA A 83 25.42 -15.64 35.66
N ALA A 84 24.14 -15.83 35.29
CA ALA A 84 23.20 -16.69 35.99
C ALA A 84 23.41 -18.20 35.70
N GLY A 85 24.29 -18.52 34.74
CA GLY A 85 24.59 -19.84 34.17
C GLY A 85 23.38 -20.64 33.69
N ILE A 86 22.48 -19.91 33.03
CA ILE A 86 21.41 -20.46 32.21
C ILE A 86 22.03 -21.07 30.94
N GLU A 87 21.65 -22.29 30.62
CA GLU A 87 22.01 -22.93 29.35
C GLU A 87 20.94 -22.76 28.28
N MET A 88 21.33 -23.06 27.05
CA MET A 88 20.44 -23.00 25.92
C MET A 88 19.19 -23.84 26.21
N GLU A 89 19.32 -25.10 26.61
CA GLU A 89 18.23 -26.05 26.82
C GLU A 89 17.29 -25.70 27.98
N ASP A 90 17.68 -24.78 28.86
CA ASP A 90 16.84 -24.38 29.97
C ASP A 90 15.58 -23.66 29.47
N PRO A 91 14.41 -23.94 30.09
CA PRO A 91 13.12 -23.42 29.62
C PRO A 91 12.79 -22.02 30.16
N LEU A 92 13.79 -21.31 30.72
CA LEU A 92 13.65 -19.95 31.24
C LEU A 92 14.77 -19.03 30.77
N ARG A 93 14.49 -17.73 30.74
CA ARG A 93 15.47 -16.66 30.49
C ARG A 93 15.29 -15.50 31.47
N PHE A 94 16.42 -14.90 31.85
CA PHE A 94 16.42 -13.63 32.54
C PHE A 94 16.50 -12.45 31.56
N LYS A 95 15.84 -11.34 31.90
CA LYS A 95 15.92 -10.07 31.19
C LYS A 95 16.23 -8.96 32.19
N LEU A 96 17.29 -8.21 31.91
CA LEU A 96 17.76 -7.09 32.72
C LEU A 96 17.28 -5.75 32.10
N VAL A 97 17.31 -5.63 30.77
CA VAL A 97 16.89 -4.42 30.04
C VAL A 97 15.62 -4.70 29.22
N ASN A 98 14.56 -3.90 29.41
CA ASN A 98 13.24 -4.05 28.78
C ASN A 98 12.94 -2.93 27.77
N HIS A 99 12.88 -3.26 26.47
CA HIS A 99 12.60 -2.29 25.40
C HIS A 99 11.13 -1.82 25.27
N GLU A 100 10.17 -2.52 25.87
CA GLU A 100 8.73 -2.25 25.62
C GLU A 100 8.20 -0.98 26.32
N ASN A 101 8.94 -0.41 27.28
CA ASN A 101 8.49 0.77 28.05
C ASN A 101 9.50 1.93 28.15
N GLU A 102 10.68 1.84 27.53
CA GLU A 102 11.78 2.82 27.76
C GLU A 102 12.20 3.60 26.49
N SER A 103 11.25 3.95 25.62
CA SER A 103 11.52 4.75 24.41
C SER A 103 11.66 6.26 24.65
N LEU A 104 11.81 6.74 25.90
CA LEU A 104 11.77 8.19 26.21
C LEU A 104 12.84 8.72 27.18
N THR A 105 13.69 7.90 27.80
CA THR A 105 14.71 8.42 28.74
C THR A 105 16.10 8.47 28.09
N ARG A 106 16.60 9.68 27.81
CA ARG A 106 17.97 9.95 27.32
C ARG A 106 19.02 9.97 28.45
N GLU A 107 18.92 9.06 29.42
CA GLU A 107 19.84 8.97 30.56
C GLU A 107 20.64 7.66 30.55
N ILE A 108 21.93 7.73 30.91
CA ILE A 108 22.77 6.54 31.08
C ILE A 108 22.29 5.76 32.31
N SER A 109 22.03 4.46 32.14
CA SER A 109 21.56 3.56 33.19
C SER A 109 22.65 2.57 33.59
N GLY A 110 23.06 2.59 34.84
CA GLY A 110 23.93 1.59 35.46
C GLY A 110 23.12 0.44 36.06
N TYR A 111 23.59 -0.80 35.88
CA TYR A 111 23.01 -2.00 36.47
C TYR A 111 24.05 -2.69 37.34
N LEU A 112 23.86 -2.65 38.66
CA LEU A 112 24.71 -3.36 39.61
C LEU A 112 24.22 -4.80 39.79
N ILE A 113 25.10 -5.74 39.44
CA ILE A 113 24.83 -7.18 39.37
C ILE A 113 25.70 -7.88 40.40
N GLU A 114 25.08 -8.44 41.45
CA GLU A 114 25.81 -9.06 42.59
C GLU A 114 25.40 -10.50 42.84
N ASP A 115 24.11 -10.81 42.72
CA ASP A 115 23.57 -12.15 42.94
C ASP A 115 23.77 -13.02 41.68
N THR A 116 25.02 -13.25 41.26
CA THR A 116 25.37 -14.12 40.13
C THR A 116 26.39 -15.17 40.53
N PHE A 117 26.66 -16.12 39.64
CA PHE A 117 27.68 -17.14 39.85
C PHE A 117 29.08 -16.69 39.38
N LEU A 118 29.26 -15.39 39.14
CA LEU A 118 30.57 -14.79 38.89
C LEU A 118 31.31 -14.58 40.22
N GLU A 119 32.63 -14.58 40.17
CA GLU A 119 33.49 -14.44 41.37
C GLU A 119 33.54 -13.00 41.92
N TYR A 120 32.90 -12.05 41.23
CA TYR A 120 32.91 -10.64 41.55
C TYR A 120 31.62 -9.95 41.09
N PRO A 121 31.21 -8.85 41.73
CA PRO A 121 30.09 -8.05 41.28
C PRO A 121 30.45 -7.28 40.00
N ILE A 122 29.46 -7.01 39.16
CA ILE A 122 29.63 -6.28 37.90
C ILE A 122 28.69 -5.08 37.87
N MET A 123 29.23 -3.93 37.48
CA MET A 123 28.43 -2.76 37.09
C MET A 123 28.44 -2.65 35.56
N ILE A 124 27.27 -2.72 34.93
CA ILE A 124 27.12 -2.49 33.49
C ILE A 124 26.41 -1.16 33.26
N TRP A 125 27.06 -0.23 32.59
CA TRP A 125 26.49 1.04 32.18
C TRP A 125 25.98 0.94 30.73
N ASP A 126 24.66 1.00 30.55
CA ASP A 126 24.00 1.06 29.24
C ASP A 126 23.85 2.52 28.82
N THR A 127 24.54 2.93 27.76
CA THR A 127 24.45 4.30 27.24
C THR A 127 23.35 4.39 26.17
N PRO A 128 22.52 5.47 26.16
CA PRO A 128 21.60 5.76 25.06
C PRO A 128 22.34 6.04 23.74
N GLU A 129 21.58 6.28 22.67
CA GLU A 129 22.07 6.50 21.30
C GLU A 129 23.29 7.44 21.24
N PHE A 130 24.40 6.97 20.66
CA PHE A 130 25.62 7.76 20.51
C PHE A 130 25.77 8.16 19.04
N GLY A 131 25.68 9.46 18.75
CA GLY A 131 25.78 10.04 17.40
C GLY A 131 26.23 11.50 17.45
N ASP A 132 26.43 12.12 16.27
CA ASP A 132 26.89 13.51 16.18
C ASP A 132 25.92 14.48 16.87
N GLY A 133 26.41 15.16 17.91
CA GLY A 133 25.80 16.39 18.44
C GLY A 133 25.10 16.35 19.80
N ASP A 134 25.05 15.23 20.54
CA ASP A 134 24.40 15.22 21.87
C ASP A 134 25.39 15.59 23.00
N GLU A 135 25.60 16.90 23.22
CA GLU A 135 26.46 17.42 24.29
C GLU A 135 26.04 16.96 25.69
N LYS A 136 24.76 16.65 25.92
CA LYS A 136 24.27 16.21 27.24
C LYS A 136 24.72 14.78 27.58
N ILE A 137 24.74 13.89 26.59
CA ILE A 137 25.22 12.51 26.79
C ILE A 137 26.74 12.53 27.01
N LYS A 138 27.47 13.37 26.27
CA LYS A 138 28.93 13.55 26.46
C LYS A 138 29.24 14.02 27.88
N GLN A 139 28.50 15.00 28.40
CA GLN A 139 28.66 15.47 29.78
C GLN A 139 28.38 14.36 30.81
N GLN A 140 27.32 13.55 30.64
CA GLN A 140 27.03 12.44 31.55
C GLN A 140 28.13 11.36 31.53
N ILE A 141 28.72 11.08 30.37
CA ILE A 141 29.86 10.17 30.24
C ILE A 141 31.06 10.76 30.99
N ASP A 142 31.39 12.04 30.77
CA ASP A 142 32.51 12.69 31.45
C ASP A 142 32.34 12.68 32.98
N ASP A 143 31.14 13.00 33.47
CA ASP A 143 30.81 12.96 34.89
C ASP A 143 31.00 11.54 35.46
N LEU A 144 30.57 10.52 34.73
CA LEU A 144 30.71 9.13 35.15
C LEU A 144 32.17 8.66 35.21
N PHE A 145 33.00 9.03 34.23
CA PHE A 145 34.44 8.72 34.22
C PHE A 145 35.25 9.53 35.25
N ASN A 146 34.72 10.64 35.74
CA ASN A 146 35.33 11.38 36.85
C ASN A 146 35.06 10.71 38.21
N ILE A 147 33.98 9.94 38.32
CA ILE A 147 33.55 9.31 39.57
C ILE A 147 34.07 7.87 39.67
N ASP A 148 34.32 7.17 38.55
CA ASP A 148 34.71 5.76 38.57
C ASP A 148 35.78 5.36 37.53
N GLU A 149 36.39 4.19 37.78
CA GLU A 149 37.33 3.56 36.85
C GLU A 149 36.66 2.41 36.10
N PHE A 150 36.92 2.33 34.79
CA PHE A 150 36.34 1.32 33.90
C PHE A 150 37.33 0.21 33.58
N HIS A 151 36.87 -1.02 33.75
CA HIS A 151 37.61 -2.24 33.45
C HIS A 151 37.42 -2.68 31.98
N ALA A 152 36.28 -2.34 31.37
CA ALA A 152 36.06 -2.52 29.94
C ALA A 152 35.19 -1.41 29.34
N ILE A 153 35.59 -0.94 28.16
CA ILE A 153 34.82 -0.05 27.30
C ILE A 153 34.40 -0.87 26.08
N CYS A 154 33.12 -1.18 25.99
CA CYS A 154 32.57 -2.12 25.02
C CYS A 154 31.86 -1.37 23.89
N PHE A 155 32.43 -1.41 22.67
CA PHE A 155 31.85 -0.81 21.48
C PHE A 155 31.06 -1.84 20.68
N VAL A 156 29.74 -1.72 20.69
CA VAL A 156 28.80 -2.64 20.04
C VAL A 156 28.46 -2.14 18.64
N ILE A 157 28.84 -2.91 17.61
CA ILE A 157 28.62 -2.60 16.19
C ILE A 157 27.68 -3.59 15.52
N ASN A 158 26.92 -3.11 14.53
CA ASN A 158 26.19 -3.95 13.58
C ASN A 158 26.90 -3.92 12.20
N PRO A 159 27.74 -4.91 11.87
CA PRO A 159 28.42 -4.99 10.58
C PRO A 159 27.40 -5.36 9.50
N SER A 160 26.87 -4.37 8.79
CA SER A 160 25.96 -4.62 7.66
C SER A 160 26.70 -5.08 6.39
N VAL A 161 28.01 -4.88 6.32
CA VAL A 161 28.93 -5.26 5.24
C VAL A 161 30.32 -5.34 5.90
N ASP A 162 31.31 -5.98 5.29
CA ASP A 162 32.71 -6.12 5.75
C ASP A 162 33.45 -4.78 6.07
N ARG A 163 32.77 -3.65 6.30
CA ARG A 163 33.32 -2.30 6.49
C ARG A 163 32.54 -1.50 7.54
N LEU A 164 33.24 -0.59 8.22
CA LEU A 164 32.60 0.38 9.12
C LEU A 164 31.83 1.47 8.33
N THR A 165 30.63 1.82 8.79
CA THR A 165 29.85 2.95 8.27
C THR A 165 30.48 4.27 8.66
N ASP A 166 30.14 5.35 7.96
CA ASP A 166 30.68 6.69 8.29
C ASP A 166 30.20 7.16 9.67
N THR A 167 28.98 6.80 10.07
CA THR A 167 28.48 7.01 11.44
C THR A 167 29.32 6.28 12.48
N GLN A 168 29.64 5.00 12.26
CA GLN A 168 30.52 4.23 13.17
C GLN A 168 31.92 4.84 13.25
N LYS A 169 32.48 5.32 12.12
CA LYS A 169 33.80 5.98 12.11
C LYS A 169 33.80 7.29 12.92
N ILE A 170 32.75 8.10 12.79
CA ILE A 170 32.57 9.36 13.54
C ILE A 170 32.42 9.09 15.05
N ILE A 171 31.67 8.05 15.40
CA ILE A 171 31.52 7.61 16.80
C ILE A 171 32.89 7.20 17.36
N ILE A 172 33.63 6.39 16.62
CA ILE A 172 34.98 5.97 16.98
C ILE A 172 35.91 7.20 17.15
N ASP A 173 35.84 8.19 16.26
CA ASP A 173 36.64 9.42 16.37
C ASP A 173 36.26 10.24 17.59
N SER A 174 34.97 10.34 17.90
CA SER A 174 34.46 11.04 19.09
C SER A 174 34.94 10.35 20.37
N ILE A 175 34.93 9.02 20.42
CA ILE A 175 35.43 8.20 21.52
C ILE A 175 36.95 8.42 21.67
N GLN A 176 37.72 8.35 20.58
CA GLN A 176 39.17 8.60 20.61
C GLN A 176 39.50 10.00 21.14
N GLN A 177 38.72 11.01 20.76
CA GLN A 177 38.84 12.38 21.26
C GLN A 177 38.49 12.51 22.75
N LEU A 178 37.44 11.82 23.20
CA LEU A 178 36.99 11.81 24.60
C LEU A 178 37.97 11.09 25.53
N PHE A 179 38.52 9.94 25.12
CA PHE A 179 39.21 9.03 26.06
C PHE A 179 40.74 9.01 26.01
N LYS A 180 41.39 9.55 24.95
CA LYS A 180 42.87 9.61 24.79
C LYS A 180 43.59 8.33 25.31
N ARG A 181 44.73 8.46 26.03
CA ARG A 181 45.55 7.34 26.57
C ARG A 181 44.82 6.37 27.52
N LYS A 182 43.65 6.72 28.07
CA LYS A 182 42.90 5.86 29.00
C LYS A 182 42.01 4.82 28.30
N ALA A 183 41.54 5.07 27.08
CA ALA A 183 40.82 4.08 26.27
C ALA A 183 41.73 3.04 25.60
N GLU A 184 43.03 3.33 25.49
CA GLU A 184 43.97 2.53 24.70
C GLU A 184 44.17 1.09 25.24
N MET A 185 43.95 0.82 26.53
CA MET A 185 44.26 -0.49 27.13
C MET A 185 43.05 -1.40 27.44
N ASN A 186 41.82 -0.86 27.48
CA ASN A 186 40.63 -1.61 27.93
C ASN A 186 39.41 -1.47 26.98
N THR A 187 39.64 -1.16 25.70
CA THR A 187 38.56 -1.03 24.69
C THR A 187 38.35 -2.34 23.93
N TYR A 188 37.10 -2.79 23.86
CA TYR A 188 36.68 -4.03 23.22
C TYR A 188 35.63 -3.75 22.14
N VAL A 189 35.69 -4.50 21.04
CA VAL A 189 34.74 -4.38 19.93
C VAL A 189 33.85 -5.60 19.91
N LEU A 190 32.55 -5.37 20.04
CA LEU A 190 31.53 -6.40 20.07
C LEU A 190 30.71 -6.30 18.80
N ALA A 191 30.87 -7.25 17.89
CA ALA A 191 30.17 -7.26 16.62
C ALA A 191 28.94 -8.18 16.68
N ARG A 192 27.78 -7.60 16.38
CA ARG A 192 26.56 -8.36 16.12
C ARG A 192 26.72 -9.11 14.80
N PHE A 193 26.24 -10.34 14.65
CA PHE A 193 26.26 -11.09 13.37
C PHE A 193 27.65 -11.42 12.77
N GLY A 194 28.73 -11.39 13.56
CA GLY A 194 30.05 -11.82 13.08
C GLY A 194 30.24 -13.34 13.09
N ASP A 195 31.09 -13.85 12.20
CA ASP A 195 31.80 -15.13 12.40
C ASP A 195 32.82 -14.96 13.55
N GLU A 196 33.46 -16.04 14.03
CA GLU A 196 34.46 -15.94 15.13
C GLU A 196 35.65 -15.00 14.80
N ASP A 197 35.90 -14.77 13.51
CA ASP A 197 37.01 -13.96 13.00
C ASP A 197 36.62 -12.50 12.75
N CYS A 198 37.47 -11.57 13.19
CA CYS A 198 37.34 -10.15 12.89
C CYS A 198 37.59 -9.87 11.39
N PRO A 199 36.66 -9.24 10.65
CA PRO A 199 36.89 -8.87 9.26
C PRO A 199 38.15 -8.01 9.09
N LYS A 200 38.97 -8.29 8.07
CA LYS A 200 40.27 -7.62 7.86
C LYS A 200 40.14 -6.09 7.76
N ASP A 201 39.10 -5.59 7.10
CA ASP A 201 38.85 -4.15 6.93
C ASP A 201 38.47 -3.49 8.28
N ILE A 202 37.72 -4.18 9.14
CA ILE A 202 37.42 -3.71 10.51
C ILE A 202 38.70 -3.73 11.36
N SER A 203 39.46 -4.83 11.34
CA SER A 203 40.75 -4.95 12.03
C SER A 203 41.72 -3.83 11.60
N GLN A 204 41.85 -3.55 10.30
CA GLN A 204 42.70 -2.46 9.80
C GLN A 204 42.20 -1.07 10.19
N SER A 205 40.89 -0.82 10.10
CA SER A 205 40.31 0.47 10.49
C SER A 205 40.36 0.71 12.00
N MET A 206 40.35 -0.34 12.81
CA MET A 206 40.50 -0.23 14.27
C MET A 206 41.98 -0.09 14.65
N LYS A 207 42.89 -0.86 14.04
CA LYS A 207 44.34 -0.73 14.25
C LYS A 207 44.90 0.65 13.90
N SER A 208 44.25 1.37 12.98
CA SER A 208 44.65 2.74 12.62
C SER A 208 44.22 3.80 13.64
N LYS A 209 43.22 3.50 14.50
CA LYS A 209 42.65 4.44 15.47
C LYS A 209 42.92 4.07 16.93
N PHE A 210 43.09 2.78 17.24
CA PHE A 210 43.42 2.23 18.56
C PHE A 210 44.52 1.16 18.45
N PRO A 211 45.29 0.88 19.52
CA PRO A 211 46.14 -0.31 19.60
C PRO A 211 45.28 -1.57 19.77
N PHE A 212 44.51 -1.89 18.72
CA PHE A 212 43.51 -2.95 18.71
C PHE A 212 44.19 -4.32 18.58
N ASP A 213 44.02 -5.16 19.60
CA ASP A 213 44.30 -6.59 19.54
C ASP A 213 43.08 -7.31 18.94
N GLU A 214 43.31 -8.27 18.04
CA GLU A 214 42.25 -9.12 17.48
C GLU A 214 41.58 -9.97 18.57
N ASN A 215 42.26 -10.21 19.71
CA ASN A 215 41.66 -10.81 20.91
C ASN A 215 40.61 -9.92 21.59
N CYS A 216 40.53 -8.64 21.23
CA CYS A 216 39.52 -7.70 21.72
C CYS A 216 38.27 -7.64 20.83
N PHE A 217 38.17 -8.51 19.81
CA PHE A 217 36.99 -8.69 18.97
C PHE A 217 36.11 -9.83 19.48
N PHE A 218 34.82 -9.55 19.65
CA PHE A 218 33.85 -10.53 20.12
C PHE A 218 32.61 -10.53 19.23
N ALA A 219 32.39 -11.64 18.54
CA ALA A 219 31.16 -11.86 17.80
C ALA A 219 30.04 -12.34 18.72
N PHE A 220 28.84 -11.80 18.59
CA PHE A 220 27.65 -12.33 19.24
C PHE A 220 26.47 -12.38 18.27
N ASN A 221 25.67 -13.43 18.39
CA ASN A 221 24.40 -13.56 17.70
C ASN A 221 23.33 -14.02 18.70
N ASN A 222 22.42 -13.10 19.00
CA ASN A 222 21.42 -13.28 20.06
C ASN A 222 19.99 -13.41 19.52
N ALA A 223 19.82 -13.61 18.21
CA ALA A 223 18.52 -13.74 17.57
C ALA A 223 17.63 -14.82 18.23
N ASP A 224 18.25 -15.87 18.76
CA ASP A 224 17.55 -17.03 19.32
C ASP A 224 17.58 -17.10 20.86
N LEU A 225 18.19 -16.11 21.54
CA LEU A 225 18.38 -16.11 23.01
C LEU A 225 17.04 -16.23 23.76
N PHE A 226 16.00 -15.60 23.23
CA PHE A 226 14.66 -15.54 23.82
C PHE A 226 13.60 -16.34 23.05
N LYS A 227 14.01 -17.21 22.11
CA LYS A 227 13.09 -18.11 21.41
C LYS A 227 12.91 -19.40 22.20
N SER A 228 11.69 -19.94 22.25
CA SER A 228 11.41 -21.23 22.87
C SER A 228 12.09 -22.38 22.13
N LYS A 229 12.20 -23.55 22.76
CA LYS A 229 12.85 -24.73 22.15
C LYS A 229 12.26 -25.12 20.77
N SER A 230 10.98 -24.83 20.53
CA SER A 230 10.31 -25.06 19.24
C SER A 230 10.45 -23.92 18.23
N GLU A 231 10.85 -22.73 18.67
CA GLU A 231 11.06 -21.54 17.83
C GLU A 231 12.54 -21.32 17.50
N ARG A 232 13.44 -21.95 18.25
CA ARG A 232 14.87 -21.93 17.99
C ARG A 232 15.17 -22.60 16.66
N SER A 233 15.86 -21.86 15.81
CA SER A 233 16.43 -22.40 14.58
C SER A 233 17.42 -23.53 14.92
N SER A 234 17.76 -24.38 13.95
CA SER A 234 18.87 -25.33 14.12
C SER A 234 20.23 -24.62 14.32
N ALA A 235 20.33 -23.36 13.87
CA ALA A 235 21.45 -22.44 14.11
C ALA A 235 21.56 -21.95 15.56
N ALA A 236 20.44 -21.97 16.29
CA ALA A 236 20.33 -21.34 17.60
C ALA A 236 21.39 -21.83 18.58
N LYS A 237 21.81 -23.09 18.43
CA LYS A 237 22.86 -23.68 19.26
C LYS A 237 24.23 -23.13 18.91
N GLN A 238 24.53 -23.01 17.62
CA GLN A 238 25.79 -22.45 17.16
C GLN A 238 25.90 -20.97 17.52
N TYR A 239 24.83 -20.19 17.36
CA TYR A 239 24.80 -18.79 17.77
C TYR A 239 24.88 -18.58 19.28
N TRP A 240 24.22 -19.47 20.03
CA TRP A 240 24.37 -19.53 21.47
C TRP A 240 25.82 -19.83 21.84
N ASP A 241 26.45 -20.84 21.22
CA ASP A 241 27.82 -21.25 21.50
C ASP A 241 28.82 -20.13 21.12
N ILE A 242 28.67 -19.47 19.96
CA ILE A 242 29.49 -18.31 19.55
C ILE A 242 29.36 -17.18 20.57
N THR A 243 28.14 -16.82 20.95
CA THR A 243 27.87 -15.77 21.93
C THR A 243 28.48 -16.11 23.28
N ILE A 244 28.26 -17.34 23.78
CA ILE A 244 28.77 -17.77 25.09
C ILE A 244 30.29 -17.89 25.06
N ASN A 245 30.89 -18.41 24.00
CA ASN A 245 32.35 -18.48 23.86
C ASN A 245 32.97 -17.08 23.81
N SER A 246 32.35 -16.14 23.10
CA SER A 246 32.77 -14.73 23.10
C SER A 246 32.62 -14.08 24.48
N ILE A 247 31.53 -14.35 25.20
CA ILE A 247 31.35 -13.86 26.58
C ILE A 247 32.38 -14.51 27.52
N ILE A 248 32.70 -15.79 27.37
CA ILE A 248 33.74 -16.47 28.16
C ILE A 248 35.11 -15.85 27.87
N ARG A 249 35.45 -15.61 26.60
CA ARG A 249 36.71 -14.94 26.24
C ARG A 249 36.77 -13.53 26.83
N PHE A 250 35.72 -12.74 26.69
CA PHE A 250 35.61 -11.41 27.29
C PHE A 250 35.72 -11.46 28.82
N HIS A 251 35.03 -12.40 29.47
CA HIS A 251 35.12 -12.64 30.90
C HIS A 251 36.57 -12.99 31.32
N ASN A 252 37.23 -13.91 30.63
CA ASN A 252 38.61 -14.29 30.92
C ASN A 252 39.59 -13.12 30.74
N THR A 253 39.30 -12.15 29.88
CA THR A 253 40.11 -10.93 29.78
C THR A 253 39.89 -9.96 30.96
N LEU A 254 38.73 -10.03 31.62
CA LEU A 254 38.40 -9.20 32.80
C LEU A 254 38.91 -9.79 34.14
N ALA A 255 39.04 -11.11 34.21
CA ALA A 255 39.38 -11.87 35.41
C ALA A 255 40.63 -12.74 35.17
N HIS A 256 41.71 -12.51 35.90
CA HIS A 256 42.97 -13.28 35.77
C HIS A 256 42.88 -14.75 36.26
N GLN A 257 41.69 -15.38 36.34
CA GLN A 257 41.50 -16.76 36.80
C GLN A 257 40.52 -17.56 35.92
N LEU A 258 40.71 -18.89 35.93
CA LEU A 258 40.08 -19.91 35.08
C LEU A 258 38.54 -19.97 35.21
N PRO A 259 37.83 -20.44 34.16
CA PRO A 259 36.37 -20.40 34.10
C PRO A 259 35.71 -21.22 35.20
N PHE A 260 34.79 -20.59 35.94
CA PHE A 260 33.85 -21.29 36.81
C PHE A 260 32.66 -21.83 35.99
N ARG A 261 32.35 -23.13 36.13
CA ARG A 261 31.19 -23.77 35.46
C ARG A 261 30.19 -24.22 36.52
N ILE A 262 28.97 -23.69 36.44
CA ILE A 262 27.87 -24.10 37.31
C ILE A 262 27.57 -25.60 37.12
N THR A 263 27.37 -26.31 38.23
CA THR A 263 27.03 -27.74 38.21
C THR A 263 25.65 -28.01 37.60
N THR A 264 25.49 -29.18 36.98
CA THR A 264 24.19 -29.62 36.45
C THR A 264 23.11 -29.67 37.54
N GLU A 265 23.48 -29.97 38.78
CA GLU A 265 22.60 -29.97 39.95
C GLU A 265 22.07 -28.57 40.28
N THR A 266 22.95 -27.58 40.31
CA THR A 266 22.59 -26.17 40.54
C THR A 266 21.67 -25.64 39.45
N ARG A 267 21.93 -25.98 38.18
CA ARG A 267 21.05 -25.63 37.05
C ARG A 267 19.65 -26.23 37.19
N LYS A 268 19.57 -27.52 37.53
CA LYS A 268 18.28 -28.19 37.81
C LYS A 268 17.55 -27.53 38.98
N ALA A 269 18.27 -27.05 39.99
CA ALA A 269 17.69 -26.31 41.11
C ALA A 269 17.10 -24.96 40.65
N ILE A 270 17.75 -24.23 39.76
CA ILE A 270 17.24 -22.99 39.15
C ILE A 270 15.94 -23.27 38.38
N VAL A 271 15.92 -24.25 37.47
CA VAL A 271 14.72 -24.61 36.70
C VAL A 271 13.56 -25.05 37.61
N LYS A 272 13.86 -25.78 38.69
CA LYS A 272 12.88 -26.22 39.69
C LYS A 272 12.34 -25.06 40.54
N LEU A 273 13.18 -24.07 40.85
CA LEU A 273 12.82 -22.88 41.63
C LEU A 273 11.74 -22.05 40.91
N PHE A 274 11.78 -22.03 39.57
CA PHE A 274 10.81 -21.32 38.72
C PHE A 274 9.70 -22.22 38.13
N ARG A 275 9.60 -23.50 38.52
CA ARG A 275 8.55 -24.49 38.15
C ARG A 275 8.23 -24.57 36.64
N ILE A 276 9.14 -25.13 35.83
CA ILE A 276 8.90 -25.32 34.38
C ILE A 276 9.19 -26.76 33.96
N THR A 277 8.29 -27.36 33.17
CA THR A 277 8.45 -28.70 32.58
C THR A 277 8.56 -28.56 31.05
N PRO A 278 9.62 -29.08 30.39
CA PRO A 278 9.78 -28.93 28.95
C PRO A 278 8.91 -29.91 28.16
N ASP A 279 8.13 -29.39 27.22
CA ASP A 279 7.27 -30.16 26.32
C ASP A 279 8.09 -30.73 25.14
N ARG A 280 7.93 -32.03 24.85
CA ARG A 280 8.64 -32.74 23.78
C ARG A 280 7.64 -33.18 22.72
N ASN A 281 7.61 -32.50 21.57
CA ASN A 281 7.01 -33.04 20.34
C ASN A 281 7.94 -32.70 19.17
N ILE A 282 8.59 -33.74 18.62
CA ILE A 282 9.37 -33.71 17.37
C ILE A 282 8.51 -34.47 16.35
N ILE A 283 8.26 -33.87 15.19
CA ILE A 283 7.55 -34.50 14.08
C ILE A 283 8.55 -35.34 13.28
N GLU A 284 8.24 -36.61 13.02
CA GLU A 284 9.06 -37.51 12.19
C GLU A 284 8.97 -37.14 10.69
N LYS A 285 10.10 -37.21 9.98
CA LYS A 285 10.18 -36.99 8.52
C LYS A 285 9.74 -38.24 7.71
N PRO A 286 9.13 -38.10 6.51
CA PRO A 286 8.68 -39.23 5.70
C PRO A 286 9.80 -39.98 4.97
N LYS A 287 9.49 -41.16 4.39
CA LYS A 287 10.42 -42.13 3.77
C LYS A 287 10.92 -41.72 2.37
N ARG A 288 12.19 -42.03 2.06
CA ARG A 288 12.99 -41.65 0.86
C ARG A 288 12.54 -42.16 -0.53
N THR A 289 11.46 -42.93 -0.68
CA THR A 289 11.10 -43.57 -1.97
C THR A 289 10.58 -42.62 -3.05
N ILE A 290 9.99 -41.48 -2.67
CA ILE A 290 9.40 -40.51 -3.62
C ILE A 290 10.48 -39.62 -4.29
N PHE A 291 11.59 -39.37 -3.61
CA PHE A 291 12.71 -38.58 -4.15
C PHE A 291 13.26 -39.20 -5.45
N ASP A 292 13.46 -40.52 -5.47
CA ASP A 292 13.97 -41.24 -6.65
C ASP A 292 13.00 -41.18 -7.84
N GLU A 293 11.69 -41.18 -7.59
CA GLU A 293 10.68 -41.03 -8.64
C GLU A 293 10.74 -39.64 -9.31
N PHE A 294 10.91 -38.58 -8.52
CA PHE A 294 11.09 -37.23 -9.07
C PHE A 294 12.35 -37.16 -9.94
N VAL A 295 13.47 -37.73 -9.49
CA VAL A 295 14.71 -37.77 -10.28
C VAL A 295 14.48 -38.48 -11.62
N ASN A 296 13.78 -39.63 -11.61
CA ASN A 296 13.49 -40.40 -12.84
C ASN A 296 12.57 -39.68 -13.82
N LYS A 297 11.62 -38.87 -13.32
CA LYS A 297 10.72 -38.05 -14.14
C LYS A 297 11.38 -36.74 -14.63
N SER A 298 12.51 -36.34 -14.04
CA SER A 298 13.19 -35.07 -14.29
C SER A 298 14.21 -35.14 -15.43
N THR A 299 14.50 -33.99 -16.04
CA THR A 299 15.54 -33.87 -17.08
C THR A 299 16.76 -33.14 -16.55
N LYS A 300 17.96 -33.71 -16.71
CA LYS A 300 19.21 -33.07 -16.26
C LYS A 300 19.55 -31.84 -17.12
N ILE A 301 19.82 -30.70 -16.48
CA ILE A 301 20.22 -29.44 -17.12
C ILE A 301 21.74 -29.45 -17.28
N VAL A 302 22.22 -29.88 -18.45
CA VAL A 302 23.65 -30.14 -18.70
C VAL A 302 24.53 -28.87 -18.65
N LYS A 303 23.96 -27.68 -18.87
CA LYS A 303 24.69 -26.41 -18.96
C LYS A 303 24.99 -25.74 -17.60
N GLU A 304 24.26 -26.07 -16.54
CA GLU A 304 24.41 -25.46 -15.20
C GLU A 304 25.13 -26.41 -14.21
N CYS A 305 25.99 -27.31 -14.70
CA CYS A 305 26.73 -28.22 -13.83
C CYS A 305 27.70 -27.44 -12.92
N ILE A 306 27.34 -27.30 -11.66
CA ILE A 306 28.21 -26.80 -10.60
C ILE A 306 29.06 -27.99 -10.15
N ARG A 307 30.39 -27.87 -10.07
CA ARG A 307 31.27 -29.02 -9.74
C ARG A 307 30.77 -29.77 -8.50
N GLY A 308 30.25 -30.99 -8.66
CA GLY A 308 29.73 -31.82 -7.57
C GLY A 308 28.24 -31.66 -7.24
N LEU A 309 27.47 -30.87 -8.01
CA LEU A 309 26.02 -30.71 -7.84
C LEU A 309 25.32 -30.74 -9.21
N ASP A 310 24.49 -31.73 -9.44
CA ASP A 310 23.69 -31.87 -10.66
C ASP A 310 22.38 -31.08 -10.56
N ILE A 311 22.03 -30.32 -11.60
CA ILE A 311 20.77 -29.56 -11.62
C ILE A 311 19.80 -30.25 -12.58
N TYR A 312 18.56 -30.46 -12.11
CA TYR A 312 17.48 -31.10 -12.85
C TYR A 312 16.30 -30.15 -13.01
N ALA A 313 15.67 -30.17 -14.18
CA ALA A 313 14.37 -29.56 -14.40
C ALA A 313 13.31 -30.34 -13.60
N PHE A 314 12.62 -29.66 -12.68
CA PHE A 314 11.57 -30.29 -11.89
C PHE A 314 10.41 -30.72 -12.80
N PRO A 315 9.82 -31.91 -12.62
CA PRO A 315 8.84 -32.46 -13.55
C PRO A 315 7.42 -31.94 -13.22
N ALA A 316 7.27 -30.63 -13.09
CA ALA A 316 5.98 -29.99 -12.90
C ALA A 316 5.28 -29.79 -14.25
N LYS A 317 3.95 -29.91 -14.24
CA LYS A 317 3.14 -29.55 -15.40
C LYS A 317 2.95 -28.03 -15.43
N LYS A 318 3.69 -27.37 -16.32
CA LYS A 318 3.52 -25.93 -16.60
C LYS A 318 2.29 -25.72 -17.48
N THR A 319 1.45 -24.76 -17.12
CA THR A 319 0.23 -24.38 -17.85
C THR A 319 0.10 -22.86 -17.90
N SER A 320 -0.33 -22.33 -19.05
CA SER A 320 -0.76 -20.94 -19.18
C SER A 320 -2.21 -20.80 -18.72
N ILE A 321 -2.66 -19.56 -18.49
CA ILE A 321 -4.07 -19.28 -18.14
C ILE A 321 -5.02 -19.76 -19.24
N SER A 322 -4.67 -19.57 -20.51
CA SER A 322 -5.52 -19.95 -21.66
C SER A 322 -5.68 -21.46 -21.83
N GLU A 323 -4.68 -22.25 -21.41
CA GLU A 323 -4.69 -23.72 -21.49
C GLU A 323 -5.21 -24.37 -20.20
N TYR A 324 -5.35 -23.61 -19.13
CA TYR A 324 -5.74 -24.12 -17.83
C TYR A 324 -7.20 -24.58 -17.83
N LYS A 325 -7.39 -25.83 -17.38
CA LYS A 325 -8.70 -26.37 -17.05
C LYS A 325 -8.73 -26.64 -15.57
N GLN A 326 -9.79 -26.15 -14.92
CA GLN A 326 -9.97 -26.26 -13.48
C GLN A 326 -9.89 -27.73 -13.04
N SER A 327 -9.02 -28.00 -12.07
CA SER A 327 -8.93 -29.30 -11.40
C SER A 327 -9.77 -29.25 -10.11
N SER A 328 -10.58 -30.29 -9.89
CA SER A 328 -11.47 -30.44 -8.73
C SER A 328 -10.96 -31.45 -7.70
N SER A 329 -9.65 -31.74 -7.72
CA SER A 329 -9.04 -32.64 -6.73
C SER A 329 -9.18 -32.04 -5.32
N LYS A 330 -9.82 -32.78 -4.41
CA LYS A 330 -9.99 -32.39 -3.00
C LYS A 330 -8.67 -32.29 -2.23
N ASN A 331 -7.58 -32.82 -2.79
CA ASN A 331 -6.26 -32.86 -2.18
C ASN A 331 -5.28 -31.90 -2.88
N LEU A 332 -5.78 -30.82 -3.50
CA LEU A 332 -4.98 -29.82 -4.19
C LEU A 332 -4.95 -28.50 -3.42
N ARG A 333 -3.76 -27.99 -3.09
CA ARG A 333 -3.57 -26.66 -2.49
C ARG A 333 -3.20 -25.66 -3.58
N LYS A 334 -4.04 -24.63 -3.74
CA LYS A 334 -3.89 -23.56 -4.74
C LYS A 334 -3.26 -22.33 -4.08
N ILE A 335 -2.10 -21.92 -4.60
CA ILE A 335 -1.27 -20.84 -4.05
C ILE A 335 -1.00 -19.83 -5.17
N ILE A 336 -1.21 -18.55 -4.90
CA ILE A 336 -0.86 -17.47 -5.82
C ILE A 336 0.32 -16.70 -5.24
N ILE A 337 1.39 -16.52 -6.00
CA ILE A 337 2.61 -15.82 -5.56
C ILE A 337 2.73 -14.49 -6.31
N MET A 338 2.89 -13.40 -5.56
CA MET A 338 3.00 -12.04 -6.08
C MET A 338 4.14 -11.28 -5.40
N GLY A 339 4.68 -10.25 -6.05
CA GLY A 339 5.75 -9.42 -5.49
C GLY A 339 6.52 -8.66 -6.56
N GLU A 340 7.32 -7.67 -6.16
CA GLU A 340 8.13 -6.84 -7.07
C GLU A 340 9.15 -7.69 -7.87
N THR A 341 9.59 -7.19 -9.02
CA THR A 341 10.71 -7.80 -9.77
C THR A 341 11.97 -7.86 -8.91
N GLY A 342 12.71 -8.98 -8.98
CA GLY A 342 13.96 -9.14 -8.23
C GLY A 342 13.80 -9.38 -6.73
N THR A 343 12.58 -9.57 -6.21
CA THR A 343 12.31 -10.00 -4.82
C THR A 343 12.65 -11.47 -4.56
N GLY A 344 13.03 -12.24 -5.57
CA GLY A 344 13.44 -13.65 -5.41
C GLY A 344 12.30 -14.67 -5.49
N LYS A 345 11.17 -14.34 -6.13
CA LYS A 345 10.03 -15.26 -6.37
C LYS A 345 10.47 -16.58 -7.00
N SER A 346 11.20 -16.54 -8.12
CA SER A 346 11.69 -17.74 -8.80
C SER A 346 12.62 -18.58 -7.92
N THR A 347 13.49 -17.92 -7.15
CA THR A 347 14.37 -18.61 -6.19
C THR A 347 13.58 -19.27 -5.06
N LEU A 348 12.51 -18.64 -4.60
CA LEU A 348 11.60 -19.19 -3.60
C LEU A 348 10.82 -20.41 -4.11
N LEU A 349 10.30 -20.33 -5.34
CA LEU A 349 9.67 -21.46 -6.03
C LEU A 349 10.60 -22.65 -6.17
N ASN A 350 11.86 -22.41 -6.53
CA ASN A 350 12.88 -23.46 -6.58
C ASN A 350 13.07 -24.10 -5.18
N ALA A 351 13.10 -23.31 -4.11
CA ALA A 351 13.20 -23.84 -2.76
C ALA A 351 11.98 -24.69 -2.38
N PHE A 352 10.77 -24.27 -2.76
CA PHE A 352 9.53 -25.02 -2.51
C PHE A 352 9.54 -26.40 -3.16
N VAL A 353 9.95 -26.51 -4.43
CA VAL A 353 9.98 -27.83 -5.10
C VAL A 353 11.05 -28.76 -4.55
N ASN A 354 12.21 -28.23 -4.15
CA ASN A 354 13.25 -29.04 -3.51
C ASN A 354 12.76 -29.55 -2.14
N TYR A 355 12.03 -28.74 -1.38
CA TYR A 355 11.39 -29.18 -0.15
C TYR A 355 10.30 -30.24 -0.40
N ALA A 356 9.42 -30.00 -1.36
CA ALA A 356 8.32 -30.91 -1.71
C ALA A 356 8.79 -32.27 -2.25
N ALA A 357 9.95 -32.31 -2.91
CA ALA A 357 10.63 -33.55 -3.32
C ALA A 357 11.52 -34.17 -2.25
N GLY A 358 11.70 -33.50 -1.10
CA GLY A 358 12.45 -34.05 0.04
C GLY A 358 13.96 -34.04 -0.16
N VAL A 359 14.47 -33.10 -0.95
CA VAL A 359 15.90 -32.92 -1.17
C VAL A 359 16.58 -32.58 0.15
N GLU A 360 17.67 -33.27 0.46
CA GLU A 360 18.53 -33.03 1.60
C GLU A 360 19.76 -32.20 1.20
N MET A 361 20.40 -31.58 2.20
CA MET A 361 21.56 -30.73 1.95
C MET A 361 22.66 -31.50 1.22
N ASP A 362 22.97 -32.71 1.67
CA ASP A 362 24.09 -33.51 1.14
C ASP A 362 23.76 -34.24 -0.16
N ASP A 363 22.53 -34.15 -0.65
CA ASP A 363 22.17 -34.78 -1.91
C ASP A 363 22.98 -34.16 -3.07
N PRO A 364 23.44 -34.99 -4.02
CA PRO A 364 24.30 -34.56 -5.12
C PRO A 364 23.53 -33.84 -6.23
N LEU A 365 22.24 -33.57 -6.04
CA LEU A 365 21.38 -32.94 -7.04
C LEU A 365 20.42 -31.90 -6.46
N ARG A 366 19.97 -30.97 -7.31
CA ARG A 366 18.93 -29.96 -7.03
C ARG A 366 17.95 -29.86 -8.16
N PHE A 367 16.72 -29.48 -7.84
CA PHE A 367 15.69 -29.20 -8.82
C PHE A 367 15.53 -27.70 -9.11
N LYS A 368 15.19 -27.36 -10.34
CA LYS A 368 14.84 -26.01 -10.80
C LYS A 368 13.45 -26.08 -11.43
N LEU A 369 12.49 -25.32 -10.90
CA LEU A 369 11.12 -25.22 -11.43
C LEU A 369 11.04 -24.19 -12.56
N VAL A 370 11.67 -23.03 -12.34
CA VAL A 370 11.72 -21.94 -13.33
C VAL A 370 13.07 -21.99 -14.02
N ILE A 371 13.09 -22.44 -15.27
CA ILE A 371 14.29 -22.49 -16.12
C ILE A 371 14.34 -21.19 -16.92
N ASP A 372 15.31 -20.33 -16.63
CA ASP A 372 15.53 -19.11 -17.41
C ASP A 372 16.11 -19.49 -18.78
N GLU A 373 15.51 -19.04 -19.88
CA GLU A 373 15.97 -19.38 -21.25
C GLU A 373 17.26 -18.65 -21.67
N VAL A 374 17.95 -17.94 -20.76
CA VAL A 374 19.00 -16.95 -21.07
C VAL A 374 20.36 -17.26 -20.44
N ASP A 375 20.79 -18.52 -20.35
CA ASP A 375 22.19 -18.84 -19.97
C ASP A 375 23.18 -18.75 -21.16
N SER A 376 22.76 -18.20 -22.30
CA SER A 376 23.62 -18.07 -23.48
C SER A 376 24.42 -16.76 -23.54
N ALA A 377 24.15 -15.79 -22.66
CA ALA A 377 24.90 -14.54 -22.60
C ALA A 377 24.77 -13.83 -21.24
N GLY A 378 25.50 -14.31 -20.22
CA GLY A 378 26.13 -13.52 -19.14
C GLY A 378 25.38 -12.40 -18.40
N ASP A 379 24.06 -12.25 -18.53
CA ASP A 379 23.32 -11.11 -18.01
C ASP A 379 22.09 -11.58 -17.23
N GLN A 380 22.23 -11.64 -15.90
CA GLN A 380 21.16 -12.01 -14.95
C GLN A 380 20.02 -10.96 -14.87
N SER A 381 19.99 -9.99 -15.79
CA SER A 381 19.02 -8.88 -15.81
C SER A 381 17.81 -9.11 -16.74
N ILE A 382 17.76 -10.22 -17.49
CA ILE A 382 16.81 -10.40 -18.61
C ILE A 382 15.66 -11.40 -18.32
N SER A 383 15.63 -12.13 -17.18
CA SER A 383 14.46 -12.98 -16.89
C SER A 383 13.27 -12.17 -16.35
N GLN A 384 12.59 -11.50 -17.28
CA GLN A 384 11.28 -10.93 -17.02
C GLN A 384 10.23 -11.94 -17.46
N THR A 385 9.63 -12.67 -16.51
CA THR A 385 8.39 -13.43 -16.76
C THR A 385 7.40 -12.47 -17.42
N THR A 386 6.99 -12.75 -18.67
CA THR A 386 6.04 -11.90 -19.41
C THR A 386 4.61 -12.20 -19.03
N ASP A 387 4.33 -13.47 -18.71
CA ASP A 387 2.98 -14.00 -18.51
C ASP A 387 2.89 -14.83 -17.22
N ILE A 388 1.71 -14.82 -16.61
CA ILE A 388 1.39 -15.66 -15.44
C ILE A 388 1.51 -17.14 -15.82
N SER A 389 2.28 -17.90 -15.05
CA SER A 389 2.51 -19.33 -15.26
C SER A 389 1.98 -20.15 -14.08
N GLY A 390 1.16 -21.16 -14.37
CA GLY A 390 0.69 -22.14 -13.40
C GLY A 390 1.57 -23.38 -13.39
N TYR A 391 2.01 -23.81 -12.21
CA TYR A 391 2.79 -25.02 -12.00
C TYR A 391 2.01 -26.00 -11.13
N LEU A 392 1.64 -27.14 -11.69
CA LEU A 392 1.07 -28.25 -10.93
C LEU A 392 2.17 -29.23 -10.52
N ILE A 393 2.30 -29.43 -9.20
CA ILE A 393 3.28 -30.29 -8.54
C ILE A 393 2.48 -31.43 -7.90
N GLU A 394 2.55 -32.60 -8.51
CA GLU A 394 1.85 -33.82 -8.08
C GLU A 394 2.78 -34.73 -7.28
N ASP A 395 2.22 -35.69 -6.54
CA ASP A 395 2.96 -36.73 -5.80
C ASP A 395 3.92 -36.16 -4.74
N THR A 396 3.58 -35.04 -4.12
CA THR A 396 4.48 -34.37 -3.16
C THR A 396 4.64 -35.16 -1.86
N LEU A 397 5.78 -34.99 -1.18
CA LEU A 397 6.01 -35.55 0.16
C LEU A 397 5.16 -34.89 1.26
N LEU A 398 4.37 -33.87 0.93
CA LEU A 398 3.47 -33.19 1.87
C LEU A 398 2.16 -33.95 2.03
N GLY A 399 1.89 -34.95 1.19
CA GLY A 399 0.65 -35.74 1.21
C GLY A 399 -0.50 -35.11 0.43
N TYR A 400 -0.26 -34.03 -0.30
CA TYR A 400 -1.21 -33.33 -1.17
C TYR A 400 -0.52 -32.70 -2.39
N ASP A 401 -1.27 -32.41 -3.44
CA ASP A 401 -0.76 -31.77 -4.65
C ASP A 401 -0.76 -30.25 -4.49
N ILE A 402 0.13 -29.55 -5.19
CA ILE A 402 0.24 -28.09 -5.13
C ILE A 402 0.08 -27.49 -6.52
N GLN A 403 -0.85 -26.54 -6.65
CA GLN A 403 -0.97 -25.65 -7.81
C GLN A 403 -0.42 -24.28 -7.42
N ILE A 404 0.69 -23.86 -8.02
CA ILE A 404 1.28 -22.54 -7.78
C ILE A 404 1.13 -21.67 -9.03
N TRP A 405 0.52 -20.50 -8.85
CA TRP A 405 0.45 -19.46 -9.87
C TRP A 405 1.57 -18.44 -9.61
N ASP A 406 2.59 -18.45 -10.47
CA ASP A 406 3.67 -17.46 -10.46
C ASP A 406 3.26 -16.25 -11.29
N THR A 407 3.25 -15.07 -10.66
CA THR A 407 2.93 -13.81 -11.33
C THR A 407 4.20 -13.03 -11.68
N PRO A 408 4.24 -12.35 -12.84
CA PRO A 408 5.31 -11.41 -13.16
C PRO A 408 5.55 -10.38 -12.06
N GLY A 409 6.79 -9.88 -11.97
CA GLY A 409 7.10 -8.84 -11.00
C GLY A 409 6.38 -7.52 -11.29
N PHE A 410 5.66 -7.01 -10.29
CA PHE A 410 5.02 -5.68 -10.35
C PHE A 410 6.04 -4.56 -10.18
N GLY A 411 5.77 -3.38 -10.75
CA GLY A 411 6.56 -2.17 -10.50
C GLY A 411 7.88 -2.06 -11.29
N ASN A 412 8.01 -2.79 -12.40
CA ASN A 412 9.17 -2.67 -13.27
C ASN A 412 9.15 -1.32 -14.02
N THR A 413 10.31 -0.73 -14.29
CA THR A 413 10.49 0.59 -14.95
C THR A 413 9.98 0.70 -16.40
N GLN A 414 9.22 -0.30 -16.88
CA GLN A 414 8.74 -0.42 -18.25
C GLN A 414 7.33 0.16 -18.51
N GLY A 415 6.62 0.65 -17.48
CA GLY A 415 5.45 1.53 -17.63
C GLY A 415 4.06 0.91 -17.41
N ILE A 416 3.02 1.76 -17.53
CA ILE A 416 1.59 1.48 -17.23
C ILE A 416 1.04 0.31 -18.04
N GLU A 417 1.40 0.21 -19.32
CA GLU A 417 0.82 -0.78 -20.23
C GLU A 417 1.10 -2.20 -19.76
N ARG A 418 2.32 -2.46 -19.24
CA ARG A 418 2.68 -3.77 -18.73
C ARG A 418 1.98 -4.10 -17.41
N ASP A 419 1.82 -3.11 -16.53
CA ASP A 419 1.03 -3.29 -15.31
C ASP A 419 -0.45 -3.58 -15.64
N GLU A 420 -1.06 -2.89 -16.61
CA GLU A 420 -2.44 -3.15 -17.03
C GLU A 420 -2.59 -4.56 -17.65
N MET A 421 -1.63 -5.00 -18.46
CA MET A 421 -1.62 -6.38 -18.98
C MET A 421 -1.55 -7.43 -17.86
N ILE A 422 -0.68 -7.23 -16.86
CA ILE A 422 -0.58 -8.13 -15.72
C ILE A 422 -1.91 -8.14 -14.92
N LYS A 423 -2.56 -6.98 -14.76
CA LYS A 423 -3.87 -6.93 -14.11
C LYS A 423 -4.93 -7.72 -14.86
N GLU A 424 -4.97 -7.60 -16.18
CA GLU A 424 -5.92 -8.34 -17.02
C GLU A 424 -5.70 -9.85 -16.87
N GLN A 425 -4.45 -10.31 -16.90
CA GLN A 425 -4.10 -11.71 -16.66
C GLN A 425 -4.52 -12.20 -15.26
N ILE A 426 -4.28 -11.42 -14.21
CA ILE A 426 -4.75 -11.78 -12.86
C ILE A 426 -6.28 -11.85 -12.81
N ASN A 427 -6.98 -10.90 -13.43
CA ASN A 427 -8.44 -10.91 -13.48
C ASN A 427 -8.97 -12.15 -14.20
N GLU A 428 -8.35 -12.57 -15.31
CA GLU A 428 -8.72 -13.80 -16.00
C GLU A 428 -8.50 -15.03 -15.13
N LEU A 429 -7.34 -15.13 -14.47
CA LEU A 429 -7.04 -16.21 -13.54
C LEU A 429 -8.08 -16.31 -12.41
N LEU A 430 -8.38 -15.19 -11.76
CA LEU A 430 -9.34 -15.14 -10.65
C LEU A 430 -10.79 -15.36 -11.09
N LYS A 431 -11.12 -15.15 -12.37
CA LYS A 431 -12.42 -15.51 -12.96
C LYS A 431 -12.54 -17.02 -13.18
N ILE A 432 -11.45 -17.69 -13.56
CA ILE A 432 -11.42 -19.14 -13.83
C ILE A 432 -11.40 -19.95 -12.53
N GLU A 433 -10.65 -19.52 -11.52
CA GLU A 433 -10.56 -20.21 -10.24
C GLU A 433 -11.79 -19.93 -9.35
N ASP A 434 -12.22 -20.92 -8.56
CA ASP A 434 -13.34 -20.76 -7.61
C ASP A 434 -12.89 -20.68 -6.16
N GLU A 435 -11.72 -21.20 -5.84
CA GLU A 435 -11.17 -21.26 -4.49
C GLU A 435 -9.66 -21.13 -4.49
N CYS A 436 -9.11 -20.58 -3.42
CA CYS A 436 -7.68 -20.43 -3.22
C CYS A 436 -7.32 -20.73 -1.77
N HIS A 437 -6.14 -21.28 -1.51
CA HIS A 437 -5.68 -21.60 -0.17
C HIS A 437 -4.72 -20.54 0.38
N ALA A 438 -3.94 -19.89 -0.48
CA ALA A 438 -2.98 -18.88 -0.06
C ALA A 438 -2.69 -17.83 -1.15
N VAL A 439 -2.68 -16.56 -0.75
CA VAL A 439 -2.18 -15.43 -1.54
C VAL A 439 -0.91 -14.93 -0.88
N CYS A 440 0.23 -15.13 -1.54
CA CYS A 440 1.55 -14.91 -0.99
C CYS A 440 2.21 -13.65 -1.57
N PHE A 441 2.64 -12.75 -0.69
CA PHE A 441 3.37 -11.54 -1.04
C PHE A 441 4.85 -11.71 -0.75
N VAL A 442 5.68 -11.71 -1.80
CA VAL A 442 7.13 -11.89 -1.72
C VAL A 442 7.81 -10.54 -1.62
N VAL A 443 8.59 -10.37 -0.57
CA VAL A 443 9.27 -9.12 -0.21
C VAL A 443 10.71 -9.41 0.23
N LYS A 444 11.61 -8.43 0.16
CA LYS A 444 12.98 -8.59 0.68
C LYS A 444 13.04 -8.18 2.15
N ASP A 445 13.77 -8.95 2.96
CA ASP A 445 13.87 -8.74 4.41
C ASP A 445 14.71 -7.50 4.78
N ASN A 446 15.69 -7.13 3.96
CA ASN A 446 16.58 -5.98 4.18
C ASN A 446 15.96 -4.60 3.92
N VAL A 447 14.63 -4.52 3.85
CA VAL A 447 13.89 -3.29 3.57
C VAL A 447 13.25 -2.80 4.87
N ASN A 448 13.93 -1.87 5.54
CA ASN A 448 13.52 -1.35 6.85
C ASN A 448 12.30 -0.40 6.79
N ARG A 449 11.89 0.01 5.57
CA ARG A 449 10.72 0.86 5.31
C ARG A 449 10.09 0.50 3.97
N LEU A 450 8.77 0.37 3.94
CA LEU A 450 8.03 0.24 2.68
C LEU A 450 8.27 1.49 1.82
N THR A 451 8.84 1.30 0.63
CA THR A 451 8.94 2.37 -0.37
C THR A 451 7.55 2.69 -0.92
N ASP A 452 7.36 3.88 -1.49
CA ASP A 452 6.08 4.26 -2.11
C ASP A 452 5.70 3.30 -3.25
N ILE A 453 6.70 2.72 -3.95
CA ILE A 453 6.50 1.68 -4.97
C ILE A 453 5.96 0.40 -4.33
N GLN A 454 6.51 -0.04 -3.20
CA GLN A 454 6.06 -1.27 -2.53
C GLN A 454 4.65 -1.14 -1.98
N LYS A 455 4.31 0.02 -1.39
CA LYS A 455 2.93 0.33 -0.97
C LYS A 455 1.97 0.30 -2.16
N TYR A 456 2.37 0.91 -3.27
CA TYR A 456 1.60 0.87 -4.51
C TYR A 456 1.37 -0.57 -5.01
N ILE A 457 2.39 -1.43 -5.03
CA ILE A 457 2.25 -2.83 -5.47
C ILE A 457 1.30 -3.59 -4.56
N ILE A 458 1.46 -3.43 -3.25
CA ILE A 458 0.60 -4.03 -2.24
C ILE A 458 -0.84 -3.59 -2.44
N ASP A 459 -1.09 -2.28 -2.52
CA ASP A 459 -2.44 -1.73 -2.72
C ASP A 459 -3.05 -2.25 -4.02
N ARG A 460 -2.31 -2.21 -5.13
CA ARG A 460 -2.77 -2.68 -6.45
C ARG A 460 -3.20 -4.14 -6.42
N VAL A 461 -2.44 -4.98 -5.73
CA VAL A 461 -2.76 -6.41 -5.63
C VAL A 461 -3.96 -6.63 -4.71
N LEU A 462 -4.00 -5.97 -3.55
CA LEU A 462 -5.12 -6.08 -2.62
C LEU A 462 -6.43 -5.60 -3.24
N LEU A 463 -6.38 -4.71 -4.23
CA LEU A 463 -7.57 -4.33 -4.97
C LEU A 463 -8.27 -5.58 -5.52
N PHE A 464 -7.57 -6.55 -6.11
CA PHE A 464 -8.25 -7.68 -6.77
C PHE A 464 -9.15 -8.48 -5.84
N PHE A 465 -8.82 -8.57 -4.56
CA PHE A 465 -9.43 -9.53 -3.64
C PHE A 465 -10.59 -8.93 -2.81
N GLY A 466 -11.61 -9.76 -2.60
CA GLY A 466 -12.69 -9.52 -1.64
C GLY A 466 -12.25 -9.86 -0.21
N LYS A 467 -12.98 -9.33 0.79
CA LYS A 467 -12.65 -9.42 2.24
C LYS A 467 -12.34 -10.83 2.75
N GLU A 468 -12.88 -11.84 2.10
CA GLU A 468 -12.64 -13.25 2.39
C GLU A 468 -11.18 -13.67 2.25
N ALA A 469 -10.39 -13.03 1.37
CA ALA A 469 -9.00 -13.42 1.18
C ALA A 469 -8.09 -13.00 2.36
N LYS A 470 -8.57 -12.12 3.25
CA LYS A 470 -7.78 -11.52 4.34
C LYS A 470 -7.13 -12.56 5.25
N GLU A 471 -7.82 -13.66 5.54
CA GLU A 471 -7.30 -14.73 6.42
C GLU A 471 -6.31 -15.66 5.70
N ASN A 472 -6.19 -15.56 4.38
CA ASN A 472 -5.33 -16.41 3.55
C ASN A 472 -4.23 -15.59 2.86
N ILE A 473 -3.95 -14.38 3.34
CA ILE A 473 -2.82 -13.55 2.91
C ILE A 473 -1.58 -13.90 3.73
N TYR A 474 -0.49 -14.20 3.01
CA TYR A 474 0.80 -14.60 3.56
C TYR A 474 1.90 -13.63 3.13
N LEU A 475 2.82 -13.33 4.05
CA LEU A 475 4.02 -12.55 3.75
C LEU A 475 5.25 -13.47 3.68
N LEU A 476 5.92 -13.49 2.54
CA LEU A 476 7.10 -14.32 2.29
C LEU A 476 8.35 -13.43 2.14
N ALA A 477 9.14 -13.31 3.21
CA ALA A 477 10.33 -12.47 3.24
C ALA A 477 11.56 -13.23 2.74
N THR A 478 12.12 -12.84 1.60
CA THR A 478 13.34 -13.42 1.04
C THR A 478 14.58 -12.69 1.55
N PHE A 479 15.74 -13.34 1.44
CA PHE A 479 17.02 -12.83 1.97
C PHE A 479 17.01 -12.66 3.49
N GLY A 480 16.13 -13.38 4.18
CA GLY A 480 15.95 -13.20 5.62
C GLY A 480 17.06 -13.83 6.44
N ASP A 481 17.33 -13.25 7.60
CA ASP A 481 18.34 -13.72 8.56
C ASP A 481 17.76 -14.57 9.70
N GLY A 482 16.44 -14.78 9.72
CA GLY A 482 15.74 -15.51 10.79
C GLY A 482 15.14 -14.63 11.88
N ASN A 483 15.26 -13.31 11.77
CA ASN A 483 14.57 -12.35 12.62
C ASN A 483 13.19 -11.98 12.07
N ARG A 484 12.37 -11.31 12.90
CA ARG A 484 11.12 -10.68 12.46
C ARG A 484 11.48 -9.54 11.50
N PRO A 485 11.02 -9.55 10.23
CA PRO A 485 11.27 -8.45 9.29
C PRO A 485 10.86 -7.10 9.88
N GLU A 486 11.76 -6.10 9.85
CA GLU A 486 11.44 -4.74 10.32
C GLU A 486 10.24 -4.14 9.58
N MET A 487 10.06 -4.53 8.32
CA MET A 487 8.92 -4.17 7.47
C MET A 487 7.56 -4.58 8.05
N LEU A 488 7.48 -5.61 8.89
CA LEU A 488 6.20 -5.98 9.53
C LEU A 488 5.63 -4.83 10.34
N SER A 489 6.50 -4.08 11.04
CA SER A 489 6.09 -2.88 11.78
C SER A 489 5.60 -1.76 10.84
N ALA A 490 6.06 -1.73 9.59
CA ALA A 490 5.60 -0.78 8.57
C ALA A 490 4.26 -1.21 7.95
N LEU A 491 4.06 -2.51 7.74
CA LEU A 491 2.81 -3.10 7.23
C LEU A 491 1.66 -2.98 8.24
N GLU A 492 1.95 -3.17 9.53
CA GLU A 492 1.00 -2.93 10.63
C GLU A 492 0.50 -1.47 10.62
N LYS A 493 1.42 -0.52 10.46
CA LYS A 493 1.08 0.92 10.37
C LYS A 493 0.29 1.28 9.12
N SER A 494 0.43 0.52 8.04
CA SER A 494 -0.31 0.74 6.78
C SER A 494 -1.64 -0.01 6.73
N ASN A 495 -2.11 -0.60 7.85
CA ASN A 495 -3.35 -1.37 7.93
C ASN A 495 -3.40 -2.53 6.91
N PHE A 496 -2.24 -3.12 6.59
CA PHE A 496 -2.16 -4.25 5.67
C PHE A 496 -2.98 -5.43 6.25
N PRO A 497 -3.86 -6.07 5.47
CA PRO A 497 -4.76 -7.11 5.93
C PRO A 497 -4.03 -8.45 6.00
N PHE A 498 -3.15 -8.60 7.00
CA PHE A 498 -2.42 -9.85 7.25
C PHE A 498 -2.50 -10.26 8.71
N ASP A 499 -2.34 -11.55 8.96
CA ASP A 499 -2.19 -12.11 10.31
C ASP A 499 -0.71 -12.02 10.72
N GLU A 500 -0.42 -11.46 11.88
CA GLU A 500 0.94 -11.31 12.42
C GLU A 500 1.69 -12.64 12.59
N ASN A 501 1.00 -13.78 12.52
CA ASN A 501 1.59 -15.11 12.59
C ASN A 501 1.81 -15.75 11.20
N ARG A 502 1.31 -15.15 10.11
CA ARG A 502 1.40 -15.67 8.73
C ARG A 502 2.48 -14.98 7.90
N TRP A 503 3.67 -14.85 8.49
CA TRP A 503 4.86 -14.45 7.78
C TRP A 503 5.95 -15.52 7.89
N PHE A 504 6.68 -15.71 6.80
CA PHE A 504 7.73 -16.72 6.69
C PHE A 504 8.93 -16.10 6.00
N ALA A 505 10.11 -16.28 6.59
CA ALA A 505 11.34 -15.75 6.02
C ALA A 505 12.21 -16.88 5.44
N PHE A 506 12.93 -16.60 4.36
CA PHE A 506 13.66 -17.58 3.54
C PHE A 506 15.04 -17.05 3.16
N ASN A 507 16.07 -17.89 3.28
CA ASN A 507 17.42 -17.57 2.85
C ASN A 507 17.92 -18.59 1.83
N ASN A 508 17.49 -18.40 0.58
CA ASN A 508 17.76 -19.33 -0.52
C ASN A 508 19.08 -19.07 -1.24
N LYS A 509 19.97 -18.24 -0.68
CA LYS A 509 21.22 -17.80 -1.33
C LYS A 509 22.14 -18.98 -1.66
N ASP A 510 22.14 -20.00 -0.81
CA ASP A 510 23.04 -21.15 -0.92
C ASP A 510 22.38 -22.41 -1.53
N LEU A 511 21.13 -22.32 -2.02
CA LEU A 511 20.37 -23.48 -2.54
C LEU A 511 21.14 -24.26 -3.62
N PHE A 512 21.80 -23.54 -4.53
CA PHE A 512 22.61 -24.09 -5.62
C PHE A 512 24.12 -23.95 -5.39
N LYS A 513 24.58 -23.68 -4.17
CA LYS A 513 26.01 -23.48 -3.92
C LYS A 513 26.77 -24.80 -4.04
N ASN A 514 27.99 -24.72 -4.58
CA ASN A 514 28.87 -25.87 -4.73
C ASN A 514 29.12 -26.56 -3.37
N PRO A 515 29.00 -27.90 -3.27
CA PRO A 515 29.33 -28.65 -2.07
C PRO A 515 30.69 -28.31 -1.45
N SER A 516 31.70 -28.07 -2.29
CA SER A 516 33.06 -27.69 -1.86
C SER A 516 33.19 -26.28 -1.28
N GLN A 517 32.19 -25.42 -1.48
CA GLN A 517 32.16 -24.03 -0.97
C GLN A 517 31.17 -23.88 0.19
N ARG A 518 30.58 -24.99 0.66
CA ARG A 518 29.67 -24.98 1.80
C ARG A 518 30.46 -24.72 3.08
N THR A 519 30.00 -23.73 3.83
CA THR A 519 30.49 -23.47 5.19
C THR A 519 29.44 -23.96 6.19
N GLU A 520 29.76 -23.90 7.49
CA GLU A 520 28.78 -24.18 8.53
C GLU A 520 27.55 -23.25 8.43
N CYS A 521 27.75 -22.00 8.02
CA CYS A 521 26.68 -21.04 7.71
C CYS A 521 25.78 -21.49 6.56
N THR A 522 26.29 -22.24 5.57
CA THR A 522 25.46 -22.80 4.48
C THR A 522 24.48 -23.86 5.00
N LYS A 523 24.91 -24.71 5.95
CA LYS A 523 24.04 -25.70 6.60
C LYS A 523 22.94 -25.04 7.42
N MET A 524 23.31 -23.99 8.13
CA MET A 524 22.43 -23.16 8.93
C MET A 524 21.28 -22.55 8.12
N TYR A 525 21.61 -21.85 7.01
CA TYR A 525 20.60 -21.25 6.13
C TYR A 525 19.71 -22.29 5.44
N TRP A 526 20.27 -23.46 5.12
CA TRP A 526 19.51 -24.59 4.57
C TRP A 526 18.43 -25.08 5.55
N GLU A 527 18.83 -25.45 6.77
CA GLU A 527 17.91 -25.99 7.76
C GLU A 527 16.85 -24.98 8.19
N TYR A 528 17.24 -23.70 8.34
CA TYR A 528 16.32 -22.59 8.59
C TYR A 528 15.25 -22.47 7.49
N THR A 529 15.68 -22.45 6.23
CA THR A 529 14.79 -22.32 5.08
C THR A 529 13.83 -23.50 5.00
N ILE A 530 14.32 -24.73 5.20
CA ILE A 530 13.51 -25.95 5.17
C ILE A 530 12.46 -25.96 6.29
N ASP A 531 12.81 -25.54 7.50
CA ASP A 531 11.84 -25.41 8.61
C ASP A 531 10.77 -24.34 8.30
N SER A 532 11.18 -23.18 7.78
CA SER A 532 10.28 -22.09 7.38
C SER A 532 9.30 -22.54 6.29
N ILE A 533 9.78 -23.20 5.24
CA ILE A 533 8.94 -23.78 4.18
C ILE A 533 7.98 -24.83 4.76
N GLY A 534 8.46 -25.68 5.69
CA GLY A 534 7.61 -26.68 6.33
C GLY A 534 6.51 -26.08 7.21
N LYS A 535 6.80 -24.98 7.94
CA LYS A 535 5.77 -24.24 8.69
C LYS A 535 4.75 -23.61 7.76
N PHE A 536 5.20 -22.99 6.66
CA PHE A 536 4.35 -22.41 5.64
C PHE A 536 3.39 -23.45 5.05
N PHE A 537 3.90 -24.56 4.53
CA PHE A 537 3.05 -25.58 3.92
C PHE A 537 2.11 -26.25 4.92
N ARG A 538 2.52 -26.45 6.17
CA ARG A 538 1.60 -26.92 7.21
C ARG A 538 0.48 -25.93 7.44
N ASP A 539 0.77 -24.64 7.54
CA ASP A 539 -0.28 -23.64 7.74
C ASP A 539 -1.24 -23.65 6.54
N VAL A 540 -0.72 -23.60 5.30
CA VAL A 540 -1.52 -23.68 4.07
C VAL A 540 -2.41 -24.93 4.01
N ASP A 541 -1.94 -26.07 4.52
CA ASP A 541 -2.73 -27.30 4.55
C ASP A 541 -3.87 -27.28 5.59
N HIS A 542 -3.63 -26.64 6.73
CA HIS A 542 -4.65 -26.51 7.79
C HIS A 542 -5.62 -25.35 7.52
N GLN A 543 -5.24 -24.38 6.70
CA GLN A 543 -6.13 -23.29 6.30
C GLN A 543 -7.21 -23.79 5.35
N HIS A 544 -8.45 -23.38 5.62
CA HIS A 544 -9.55 -23.62 4.70
C HIS A 544 -9.37 -22.79 3.43
N ALA A 545 -9.67 -23.40 2.28
CA ALA A 545 -9.74 -22.66 1.02
C ALA A 545 -10.87 -21.63 1.09
N PHE A 546 -10.57 -20.39 0.70
CA PHE A 546 -11.58 -19.34 0.60
C PHE A 546 -12.16 -19.30 -0.81
N SER A 547 -13.45 -18.99 -0.91
CA SER A 547 -14.15 -18.88 -2.20
C SER A 547 -13.82 -17.55 -2.86
N LEU A 548 -13.57 -17.56 -4.16
CA LEU A 548 -13.32 -16.35 -4.96
C LEU A 548 -14.62 -15.65 -5.41
N THR A 549 -15.78 -16.02 -4.85
CA THR A 549 -17.08 -15.46 -5.25
C THR A 549 -17.16 -13.94 -5.05
N THR A 550 -16.79 -13.44 -3.88
CA THR A 550 -16.80 -11.99 -3.61
C THR A 550 -15.68 -11.30 -4.38
N THR A 551 -14.51 -11.92 -4.51
CA THR A 551 -13.43 -11.47 -5.40
C THR A 551 -13.91 -11.26 -6.85
N LYS A 552 -14.67 -12.21 -7.43
CA LYS A 552 -15.31 -12.07 -8.76
C LYS A 552 -16.30 -10.90 -8.80
N ALA A 553 -17.09 -10.71 -7.74
CA ALA A 553 -17.99 -9.57 -7.61
C ALA A 553 -17.23 -8.22 -7.56
N VAL A 554 -16.14 -8.15 -6.80
CA VAL A 554 -15.26 -6.96 -6.71
C VAL A 554 -14.67 -6.61 -8.07
N ILE A 555 -14.15 -7.59 -8.80
CA ILE A 555 -13.62 -7.39 -10.16
C ILE A 555 -14.72 -6.82 -11.07
N GLY A 556 -15.91 -7.44 -11.09
CA GLY A 556 -17.04 -6.99 -11.90
C GLY A 556 -17.56 -5.60 -11.53
N ASP A 557 -17.63 -5.28 -10.23
CA ASP A 557 -18.06 -3.96 -9.76
C ASP A 557 -17.05 -2.87 -10.14
N ARG A 558 -15.75 -3.16 -10.10
CA ARG A 558 -14.72 -2.22 -10.57
C ARG A 558 -14.74 -2.02 -12.09
N GLU A 559 -14.99 -3.07 -12.87
CA GLU A 559 -15.16 -2.96 -14.32
C GLU A 559 -16.35 -2.04 -14.66
N LYS A 560 -17.49 -2.26 -14.01
CA LYS A 560 -18.67 -1.38 -14.19
C LYS A 560 -18.42 0.05 -13.71
N LEU A 561 -17.67 0.22 -12.61
CA LEU A 561 -17.28 1.55 -12.12
C LEU A 561 -16.42 2.29 -13.14
N LYS A 562 -15.44 1.61 -13.75
CA LYS A 562 -14.61 2.18 -14.84
C LYS A 562 -15.46 2.60 -16.04
N MET A 563 -16.44 1.78 -16.45
CA MET A 563 -17.37 2.13 -17.53
C MET A 563 -18.22 3.36 -17.19
N ASN A 564 -18.76 3.43 -15.97
CA ASN A 564 -19.57 4.56 -15.53
C ASN A 564 -18.76 5.85 -15.40
N ILE A 565 -17.51 5.78 -14.93
CA ILE A 565 -16.58 6.92 -14.88
C ILE A 565 -16.27 7.44 -16.30
N ASN A 566 -16.04 6.55 -17.26
CA ASN A 566 -15.82 6.97 -18.64
C ASN A 566 -17.08 7.60 -19.25
N ALA A 567 -18.26 7.02 -19.00
CA ALA A 567 -19.53 7.55 -19.47
C ALA A 567 -19.82 8.95 -18.89
N ILE A 568 -19.64 9.15 -17.59
CA ILE A 568 -19.89 10.48 -16.97
C ILE A 568 -18.88 11.53 -17.44
N THR A 569 -17.63 11.13 -17.72
CA THR A 569 -16.62 12.03 -18.29
C THR A 569 -17.07 12.52 -19.66
N SER A 570 -17.54 11.61 -20.53
CA SER A 570 -18.07 11.97 -21.86
C SER A 570 -19.28 12.90 -21.77
N GLU A 571 -20.24 12.59 -20.89
CA GLU A 571 -21.45 13.43 -20.71
C GLU A 571 -21.11 14.82 -20.14
N LEU A 572 -20.07 14.92 -19.31
CA LEU A 572 -19.57 16.21 -18.80
C LEU A 572 -18.93 17.05 -19.91
N ASP A 573 -18.15 16.44 -20.80
CA ASP A 573 -17.55 17.12 -21.95
C ASP A 573 -18.64 17.68 -22.88
N GLU A 574 -19.69 16.89 -23.17
CA GLU A 574 -20.85 17.34 -23.95
C GLU A 574 -21.60 18.49 -23.25
N ALA A 575 -21.83 18.38 -21.93
CA ALA A 575 -22.49 19.43 -21.16
C ALA A 575 -21.70 20.75 -21.14
N LEU A 576 -20.37 20.69 -21.15
CA LEU A 576 -19.50 21.86 -21.26
C LEU A 576 -19.65 22.55 -22.62
N GLU A 577 -19.74 21.78 -23.70
CA GLU A 577 -19.96 22.31 -25.04
C GLU A 577 -21.34 22.96 -25.17
N ILE A 578 -22.41 22.31 -24.67
CA ILE A 578 -23.76 22.88 -24.63
C ILE A 578 -23.77 24.20 -23.84
N LYS A 579 -23.09 24.26 -22.70
CA LYS A 579 -23.00 25.48 -21.87
C LYS A 579 -22.29 26.63 -22.61
N LYS A 580 -21.25 26.32 -23.39
CA LYS A 580 -20.57 27.31 -24.24
C LYS A 580 -21.53 27.84 -25.31
N ASN A 581 -22.20 26.94 -26.04
CA ASN A 581 -23.17 27.30 -27.08
C ASN A 581 -24.34 28.11 -26.54
N SER A 582 -24.86 27.74 -25.36
CA SER A 582 -25.92 28.48 -24.65
C SER A 582 -25.48 29.91 -24.33
N LYS A 583 -24.25 30.11 -23.85
CA LYS A 583 -23.71 31.45 -23.56
C LYS A 583 -23.59 32.30 -24.84
N GLU A 584 -23.14 31.71 -25.93
CA GLU A 584 -23.03 32.39 -27.23
C GLU A 584 -24.41 32.75 -27.81
N ASN A 585 -25.37 31.82 -27.79
CA ASN A 585 -26.75 32.07 -28.21
C ASN A 585 -27.41 33.16 -27.36
N LEU A 586 -27.18 33.17 -26.04
CA LEU A 586 -27.76 34.18 -25.14
C LEU A 586 -27.18 35.59 -25.40
N MET A 587 -25.93 35.69 -25.84
CA MET A 587 -25.34 36.96 -26.32
C MET A 587 -25.98 37.40 -27.65
N LYS A 588 -26.13 36.50 -28.61
CA LYS A 588 -26.80 36.78 -29.90
C LYS A 588 -28.24 37.23 -29.68
N LEU A 589 -28.99 36.52 -28.84
CA LEU A 589 -30.39 36.79 -28.53
C LEU A 589 -30.56 38.17 -27.89
N LYS A 590 -29.68 38.57 -26.96
CA LYS A 590 -29.66 39.93 -26.40
C LYS A 590 -29.40 40.99 -27.47
N ALA A 591 -28.47 40.74 -28.39
CA ALA A 591 -28.13 41.68 -29.46
C ALA A 591 -29.25 41.81 -30.50
N VAL A 592 -29.93 40.72 -30.86
CA VAL A 592 -31.05 40.75 -31.80
C VAL A 592 -32.27 41.39 -31.15
N LYS A 593 -32.55 41.07 -29.87
CA LYS A 593 -33.66 41.68 -29.13
C LYS A 593 -33.54 43.20 -29.03
N SER A 594 -32.35 43.72 -28.73
CA SER A 594 -32.13 45.17 -28.70
C SER A 594 -32.25 45.83 -30.08
N LYS A 595 -31.85 45.14 -31.17
CA LYS A 595 -32.09 45.62 -32.54
C LYS A 595 -33.59 45.77 -32.81
N VAL A 596 -34.39 44.75 -32.47
CA VAL A 596 -35.86 44.77 -32.67
C VAL A 596 -36.50 45.89 -31.84
N GLU A 597 -36.14 46.02 -30.55
CA GLU A 597 -36.66 47.08 -29.66
C GLU A 597 -36.32 48.49 -30.17
N ASN A 598 -35.11 48.70 -30.68
CA ASN A 598 -34.72 49.98 -31.28
C ASN A 598 -35.49 50.26 -32.58
N MET A 599 -35.80 49.21 -33.36
CA MET A 599 -36.52 49.35 -34.62
C MET A 599 -38.02 49.64 -34.45
N GLU A 600 -38.63 49.21 -33.33
CA GLU A 600 -40.03 49.55 -33.00
C GLU A 600 -40.24 51.07 -32.85
N GLN A 601 -39.20 51.82 -32.50
CA GLN A 601 -39.25 53.28 -32.36
C GLN A 601 -39.44 54.01 -33.69
N PHE A 602 -39.28 53.33 -34.84
CA PHE A 602 -39.48 53.90 -36.17
C PHE A 602 -40.91 53.73 -36.71
N LYS A 603 -41.82 53.13 -35.93
CA LYS A 603 -43.25 53.09 -36.28
C LYS A 603 -43.88 54.46 -36.03
N LYS A 604 -44.62 54.99 -37.00
CA LYS A 604 -45.44 56.20 -36.83
C LYS A 604 -46.92 55.82 -36.79
N LYS A 605 -47.67 56.48 -35.90
CA LYS A 605 -49.12 56.45 -35.94
C LYS A 605 -49.61 57.25 -37.14
N VAL A 606 -50.27 56.57 -38.05
CA VAL A 606 -50.92 57.18 -39.21
C VAL A 606 -52.43 57.13 -38.97
N THR A 607 -53.07 58.28 -39.16
CA THR A 607 -54.52 58.42 -39.02
C THR A 607 -55.15 58.18 -40.38
N ALA A 608 -55.84 57.04 -40.54
CA ALA A 608 -56.54 56.71 -41.78
C ALA A 608 -58.05 56.90 -41.60
N HIS A 609 -58.68 57.66 -42.50
CA HIS A 609 -60.14 57.79 -42.55
C HIS A 609 -60.73 56.60 -43.31
N THR A 610 -61.42 55.71 -42.59
CA THR A 610 -62.10 54.56 -43.20
C THR A 610 -63.60 54.67 -42.97
N LYS A 611 -64.38 54.35 -44.01
CA LYS A 611 -65.85 54.30 -43.92
C LYS A 611 -66.29 52.95 -43.40
N VAL A 612 -66.82 52.90 -42.18
CA VAL A 612 -67.29 51.66 -41.56
C VAL A 612 -68.80 51.52 -41.67
N PRO A 613 -69.31 50.32 -42.01
CA PRO A 613 -70.73 50.04 -42.02
C PRO A 613 -71.27 49.89 -40.59
N VAL A 614 -72.18 50.77 -40.19
CA VAL A 614 -72.86 50.74 -38.89
C VAL A 614 -74.29 50.23 -39.07
N PRO A 615 -74.69 49.10 -38.44
CA PRO A 615 -76.05 48.60 -38.52
C PRO A 615 -77.06 49.60 -37.94
N THR A 616 -78.21 49.75 -38.61
CA THR A 616 -79.31 50.60 -38.14
C THR A 616 -80.64 49.84 -38.17
N LYS A 617 -81.52 50.15 -37.21
CA LYS A 617 -82.90 49.64 -37.18
C LYS A 617 -83.82 50.45 -38.09
N ASN A 618 -83.35 51.58 -38.61
CA ASN A 618 -84.13 52.46 -39.47
C ASN A 618 -83.99 52.02 -40.93
N ILE A 619 -85.06 52.22 -41.69
CA ILE A 619 -85.08 51.96 -43.12
C ILE A 619 -84.26 53.06 -43.81
N THR A 620 -83.13 52.71 -44.43
CA THR A 620 -82.27 53.69 -45.13
C THR A 620 -82.54 53.70 -46.63
N THR A 621 -82.12 54.72 -47.36
CA THR A 621 -82.03 54.68 -48.83
C THR A 621 -80.56 54.74 -49.21
N PHE A 622 -80.00 53.59 -49.59
CA PHE A 622 -78.60 53.41 -49.95
C PHE A 622 -78.43 53.33 -51.46
N CYS A 623 -77.54 54.15 -52.03
CA CYS A 623 -77.17 54.08 -53.43
C CYS A 623 -76.14 52.98 -53.65
N ARG A 624 -76.53 51.89 -54.33
CA ARG A 624 -75.61 50.78 -54.64
C ARG A 624 -74.49 51.16 -55.59
N LYS A 625 -74.73 52.17 -56.43
CA LYS A 625 -73.75 52.65 -57.44
C LYS A 625 -72.70 53.60 -56.87
N CYS A 626 -73.06 54.37 -55.84
CA CYS A 626 -72.16 55.33 -55.18
C CYS A 626 -71.66 54.87 -53.81
N THR A 627 -72.11 53.70 -53.35
CA THR A 627 -71.89 53.19 -51.99
C THR A 627 -72.11 54.26 -50.92
N HIS A 628 -73.24 54.96 -51.03
CA HIS A 628 -73.54 56.15 -50.24
C HIS A 628 -74.96 56.11 -49.66
N THR A 629 -75.11 56.35 -48.37
CA THR A 629 -76.40 56.48 -47.71
C THR A 629 -77.01 57.84 -48.05
N CYS A 630 -78.07 57.84 -48.86
CA CYS A 630 -78.70 59.05 -49.38
C CYS A 630 -79.82 59.58 -48.48
N HIS A 631 -80.39 58.71 -47.64
CA HIS A 631 -81.40 59.08 -46.65
C HIS A 631 -81.38 58.06 -45.51
N GLU A 632 -81.20 58.48 -44.27
CA GLU A 632 -81.01 57.54 -43.14
C GLU A 632 -82.32 56.99 -42.55
N ASN A 633 -83.41 57.77 -42.59
CA ASN A 633 -84.71 57.44 -41.97
C ASN A 633 -85.85 57.53 -43.00
N CYS A 634 -85.78 56.69 -44.03
CA CYS A 634 -86.78 56.64 -45.08
C CYS A 634 -88.04 55.88 -44.64
N SER A 635 -89.20 56.53 -44.69
CA SER A 635 -90.50 55.89 -44.38
C SER A 635 -91.01 54.90 -45.45
N ILE A 636 -90.21 54.59 -46.48
CA ILE A 636 -90.60 53.73 -47.61
C ILE A 636 -89.90 52.36 -47.48
N PRO A 637 -90.62 51.31 -47.04
CA PRO A 637 -90.06 49.98 -46.80
C PRO A 637 -89.85 49.16 -48.08
N ASN A 638 -90.56 49.48 -49.16
CA ASN A 638 -90.46 48.76 -50.42
C ASN A 638 -89.44 49.43 -51.36
N ASN A 639 -88.52 48.64 -51.93
CA ASN A 639 -87.51 49.15 -52.86
C ASN A 639 -88.12 49.65 -54.18
N SER A 640 -89.25 49.09 -54.60
CA SER A 640 -89.93 49.51 -55.85
C SER A 640 -90.54 50.91 -55.77
N ASP A 641 -90.75 51.44 -54.57
CA ASP A 641 -91.40 52.73 -54.34
C ASP A 641 -90.37 53.85 -54.04
N LYS A 642 -89.07 53.57 -54.25
CA LYS A 642 -87.98 54.49 -53.90
C LYS A 642 -87.96 55.79 -54.69
N ALA A 643 -88.67 55.87 -55.83
CA ALA A 643 -88.92 57.12 -56.53
C ALA A 643 -89.58 58.18 -55.63
N GLY A 644 -90.35 57.78 -54.62
CA GLY A 644 -91.00 58.67 -53.65
C GLY A 644 -90.15 59.02 -52.42
N CYS A 645 -88.92 58.50 -52.30
CA CYS A 645 -88.05 58.81 -51.17
C CYS A 645 -87.73 60.31 -51.15
N TRP A 646 -87.66 60.93 -49.96
CA TRP A 646 -87.30 62.34 -49.83
C TRP A 646 -86.05 62.70 -50.63
N ALA A 647 -85.03 61.84 -50.69
CA ALA A 647 -83.80 62.08 -51.44
C ALA A 647 -83.93 62.04 -52.98
N MET A 648 -85.09 61.68 -53.53
CA MET A 648 -85.37 61.66 -54.96
C MET A 648 -86.11 62.92 -55.42
N THR A 649 -85.77 63.40 -56.60
CA THR A 649 -86.48 64.48 -57.31
C THR A 649 -86.40 64.17 -58.80
N ASP A 650 -87.54 64.22 -59.50
CA ASP A 650 -87.66 63.92 -60.94
C ASP A 650 -87.04 62.57 -61.35
N GLY A 651 -87.13 61.57 -60.47
CA GLY A 651 -86.61 60.21 -60.70
C GLY A 651 -85.11 60.02 -60.46
N TYR A 652 -84.39 61.06 -60.01
CA TYR A 652 -82.95 61.00 -59.68
C TYR A 652 -82.68 61.40 -58.24
N CYS A 653 -81.62 60.83 -57.66
CA CYS A 653 -81.21 61.13 -56.29
C CYS A 653 -80.43 62.44 -56.24
N ARG A 654 -80.87 63.40 -55.43
CA ARG A 654 -80.19 64.68 -55.25
C ARG A 654 -79.07 64.66 -54.21
N ILE A 655 -78.91 63.56 -53.48
CA ILE A 655 -77.94 63.43 -52.38
C ILE A 655 -76.68 62.68 -52.82
N CYS A 656 -76.81 61.61 -53.61
CA CYS A 656 -75.64 60.83 -54.01
C CYS A 656 -74.74 61.62 -54.98
N PRO A 657 -73.41 61.44 -54.94
CA PRO A 657 -72.46 62.27 -55.71
C PRO A 657 -72.65 62.24 -57.23
N LYS A 658 -73.25 61.15 -57.76
CA LYS A 658 -73.41 60.93 -59.21
C LYS A 658 -74.84 61.16 -59.70
N GLY A 659 -75.74 61.68 -58.86
CA GLY A 659 -77.14 61.93 -59.27
C GLY A 659 -77.85 60.68 -59.79
N CYS A 660 -77.64 59.52 -59.17
CA CYS A 660 -78.10 58.23 -59.68
C CYS A 660 -79.64 58.13 -59.71
N LYS A 661 -80.17 57.43 -60.71
CA LYS A 661 -81.61 57.15 -60.84
C LYS A 661 -82.13 56.35 -59.63
N TRP A 662 -83.39 56.56 -59.27
CA TRP A 662 -84.00 56.00 -58.07
C TRP A 662 -83.93 54.46 -57.97
N ASP A 663 -83.91 53.77 -59.12
CA ASP A 663 -83.82 52.30 -59.23
C ASP A 663 -82.47 51.71 -58.78
N TRP A 664 -81.42 52.54 -58.65
CA TRP A 664 -80.13 52.15 -58.08
C TRP A 664 -80.07 52.22 -56.55
N HIS A 665 -81.19 52.56 -55.90
CA HIS A 665 -81.26 52.73 -54.46
C HIS A 665 -82.11 51.65 -53.79
N SER A 666 -81.62 51.10 -52.69
CA SER A 666 -82.30 50.07 -51.92
C SER A 666 -82.26 50.38 -50.43
N ASN A 667 -83.17 49.75 -49.70
CA ASN A 667 -83.09 49.61 -48.26
C ASN A 667 -81.93 48.69 -47.91
N GLU A 668 -80.93 49.21 -47.21
CA GLU A 668 -79.89 48.42 -46.57
C GLU A 668 -79.91 48.75 -45.06
N PRO A 669 -79.81 47.76 -44.15
CA PRO A 669 -79.87 48.00 -42.71
C PRO A 669 -78.54 48.55 -42.15
N ILE A 670 -77.82 49.38 -42.93
CA ILE A 670 -76.45 49.83 -42.67
C ILE A 670 -76.30 51.30 -43.09
N ILE A 671 -75.61 52.09 -42.25
CA ILE A 671 -75.16 53.46 -42.55
C ILE A 671 -73.63 53.49 -42.51
N TYR A 672 -72.98 54.05 -43.52
CA TYR A 672 -71.53 54.20 -43.50
C TYR A 672 -71.15 55.48 -42.75
N LYS A 673 -70.41 55.34 -41.65
CA LYS A 673 -69.86 56.47 -40.90
C LYS A 673 -68.36 56.56 -41.11
N ASP A 674 -67.85 57.79 -41.14
CA ASP A 674 -66.41 58.02 -41.11
C ASP A 674 -65.91 57.66 -39.70
N GLU A 675 -65.06 56.65 -39.61
CA GLU A 675 -64.37 56.27 -38.38
C GLU A 675 -62.87 56.55 -38.58
N ILE A 676 -62.28 57.17 -37.56
CA ILE A 676 -60.85 57.40 -37.51
C ILE A 676 -60.22 56.12 -36.98
N VAL A 677 -59.49 55.41 -37.85
CA VAL A 677 -58.71 54.24 -37.43
C VAL A 677 -57.26 54.69 -37.29
N GLU A 678 -56.71 54.55 -36.09
CA GLU A 678 -55.27 54.69 -35.86
C GLU A 678 -54.58 53.38 -36.29
N SER A 679 -53.72 53.43 -37.30
CA SER A 679 -52.81 52.34 -37.65
C SER A 679 -51.36 52.74 -37.41
N GLU A 680 -50.49 51.76 -37.17
CA GLU A 680 -49.05 51.98 -37.06
C GLU A 680 -48.37 51.53 -38.36
N GLU A 681 -47.69 52.46 -39.03
CA GLU A 681 -46.95 52.19 -40.27
C GLU A 681 -45.47 52.56 -40.12
N PHE A 682 -44.61 51.87 -40.86
CA PHE A 682 -43.17 52.16 -40.90
C PHE A 682 -42.88 53.37 -41.80
N VAL A 683 -41.86 54.15 -41.44
CA VAL A 683 -41.49 55.38 -42.18
C VAL A 683 -40.93 55.08 -43.59
N LYS A 684 -40.32 53.92 -43.79
CA LYS A 684 -39.83 53.44 -45.09
C LYS A 684 -40.11 51.95 -45.25
N ASP A 685 -40.35 51.51 -46.48
CA ASP A 685 -40.53 50.08 -46.80
C ASP A 685 -39.29 49.25 -46.48
N ASP A 686 -38.08 49.81 -46.66
CA ASP A 686 -36.82 49.17 -46.29
C ASP A 686 -36.72 48.88 -44.78
N ASP A 687 -37.26 49.77 -43.93
CA ASP A 687 -37.26 49.62 -42.48
C ASP A 687 -38.21 48.48 -42.03
N LYS A 688 -39.33 48.31 -42.75
CA LYS A 688 -40.26 47.20 -42.54
C LYS A 688 -39.59 45.86 -42.87
N GLN A 689 -38.87 45.79 -43.98
CA GLN A 689 -38.17 44.56 -44.39
C GLN A 689 -37.05 44.18 -43.40
N LEU A 690 -36.28 45.18 -42.92
CA LEU A 690 -35.26 44.98 -41.88
C LEU A 690 -35.86 44.52 -40.54
N PHE A 691 -37.01 45.07 -40.15
CA PHE A 691 -37.73 44.66 -38.95
C PHE A 691 -38.25 43.23 -39.05
N ASP A 692 -38.85 42.87 -40.20
CA ASP A 692 -39.35 41.51 -40.46
C ASP A 692 -38.20 40.49 -40.42
N ASP A 693 -37.04 40.83 -40.98
CA ASP A 693 -35.86 39.96 -40.97
C ASP A 693 -35.23 39.82 -39.58
N ALA A 694 -35.11 40.91 -38.81
CA ALA A 694 -34.66 40.87 -37.42
C ALA A 694 -35.62 40.07 -36.51
N THR A 695 -36.93 40.13 -36.78
CA THR A 695 -37.95 39.36 -36.05
C THR A 695 -37.87 37.87 -36.38
N LYS A 696 -37.59 37.51 -37.64
CA LYS A 696 -37.30 36.12 -38.03
C LYS A 696 -36.01 35.62 -37.35
N GLU A 697 -34.94 36.42 -37.36
CA GLU A 697 -33.67 36.11 -36.70
C GLU A 697 -33.87 35.89 -35.19
N LEU A 698 -34.70 36.71 -34.54
CA LEU A 698 -35.07 36.56 -33.13
C LEU A 698 -35.79 35.23 -32.88
N SER A 699 -36.78 34.88 -33.72
CA SER A 699 -37.51 33.61 -33.60
C SER A 699 -36.59 32.40 -33.78
N ILE A 700 -35.60 32.47 -34.67
CA ILE A 700 -34.60 31.41 -34.86
C ILE A 700 -33.72 31.29 -33.62
N CYS A 701 -33.18 32.40 -33.12
CA CYS A 701 -32.35 32.42 -31.91
C CYS A 701 -33.11 31.88 -30.68
N ASP A 702 -34.39 32.21 -30.54
CA ASP A 702 -35.24 31.71 -29.45
C ASP A 702 -35.52 30.20 -29.57
N LYS A 703 -35.71 29.68 -30.79
CA LYS A 703 -35.85 28.23 -31.00
C LYS A 703 -34.56 27.48 -30.65
N GLU A 704 -33.41 28.01 -31.07
CA GLU A 704 -32.09 27.48 -30.68
C GLU A 704 -31.90 27.49 -29.17
N ARG A 705 -32.32 28.56 -28.47
CA ARG A 705 -32.29 28.64 -27.00
C ARG A 705 -33.10 27.51 -26.35
N VAL A 706 -34.33 27.31 -26.80
CA VAL A 706 -35.22 26.27 -26.26
C VAL A 706 -34.65 24.87 -26.50
N GLU A 707 -34.01 24.64 -27.65
CA GLU A 707 -33.34 23.36 -27.93
C GLU A 707 -32.14 23.13 -27.00
N LEU A 708 -31.26 24.13 -26.85
CA LEU A 708 -30.11 24.07 -25.96
C LEU A 708 -30.54 23.88 -24.48
N GLU A 709 -31.65 24.48 -24.05
CA GLU A 709 -32.23 24.25 -22.72
C GLU A 709 -32.71 22.81 -22.54
N ARG A 710 -33.33 22.22 -23.56
CA ARG A 710 -33.75 20.81 -23.56
C ARG A 710 -32.55 19.87 -23.51
N GLU A 711 -31.53 20.12 -24.32
CA GLU A 711 -30.28 19.34 -24.33
C GLU A 711 -29.57 19.41 -22.97
N THR A 712 -29.51 20.62 -22.37
CA THR A 712 -28.95 20.82 -21.02
C THR A 712 -29.69 20.00 -19.96
N ALA A 713 -31.04 20.02 -20.00
CA ALA A 713 -31.86 19.26 -19.05
C ALA A 713 -31.63 17.74 -19.19
N LYS A 714 -31.52 17.25 -20.43
CA LYS A 714 -31.25 15.84 -20.73
C LYS A 714 -29.86 15.41 -20.26
N ALA A 715 -28.83 16.20 -20.53
CA ALA A 715 -27.47 15.95 -20.06
C ALA A 715 -27.42 15.91 -18.51
N GLN A 716 -28.12 16.84 -17.85
CA GLN A 716 -28.21 16.85 -16.39
C GLN A 716 -28.89 15.60 -15.81
N GLU A 717 -29.94 15.11 -16.45
CA GLU A 717 -30.63 13.87 -16.05
C GLU A 717 -29.70 12.64 -16.19
N ASN A 718 -28.99 12.54 -17.31
CA ASN A 718 -28.01 11.47 -17.56
C ASN A 718 -26.88 11.47 -16.52
N ILE A 719 -26.28 12.65 -16.25
CA ILE A 719 -25.23 12.82 -15.24
C ILE A 719 -25.74 12.37 -13.86
N ASN A 720 -26.93 12.80 -13.46
CA ASN A 720 -27.52 12.42 -12.17
C ASN A 720 -27.76 10.90 -12.06
N LYS A 721 -28.18 10.26 -13.15
CA LYS A 721 -28.35 8.80 -13.21
C LYS A 721 -27.02 8.08 -13.05
N LEU A 722 -25.98 8.50 -13.78
CA LEU A 722 -24.64 7.93 -13.70
C LEU A 722 -24.03 8.11 -12.31
N LEU A 723 -24.19 9.28 -11.68
CA LEU A 723 -23.72 9.54 -10.32
C LEU A 723 -24.35 8.60 -9.29
N ARG A 724 -25.65 8.31 -9.40
CA ARG A 724 -26.32 7.32 -8.52
C ARG A 724 -25.73 5.93 -8.71
N GLN A 725 -25.50 5.50 -9.95
CA GLN A 725 -24.90 4.20 -10.23
C GLN A 725 -23.47 4.08 -9.70
N ILE A 726 -22.66 5.13 -9.87
CA ILE A 726 -21.29 5.21 -9.32
C ILE A 726 -21.33 5.09 -7.80
N LYS A 727 -22.24 5.82 -7.14
CA LYS A 727 -22.38 5.81 -5.68
C LYS A 727 -22.76 4.43 -5.15
N ASP A 728 -23.73 3.77 -5.78
CA ASP A 728 -24.17 2.43 -5.39
C ASP A 728 -23.03 1.40 -5.55
N GLN A 729 -22.22 1.54 -6.60
CA GLN A 729 -21.04 0.70 -6.83
C GLN A 729 -19.94 0.92 -5.79
N ILE A 730 -19.64 2.18 -5.46
CA ILE A 730 -18.67 2.50 -4.40
C ILE A 730 -19.14 1.91 -3.07
N GLN A 731 -20.44 2.00 -2.77
CA GLN A 731 -20.97 1.43 -1.54
C GLN A 731 -20.90 -0.10 -1.52
N SER A 732 -21.12 -0.75 -2.67
CA SER A 732 -20.88 -2.21 -2.84
C SER A 732 -19.42 -2.56 -2.56
N LEU A 733 -18.48 -1.86 -3.20
CA LEU A 733 -17.04 -2.08 -3.04
C LEU A 733 -16.56 -1.87 -1.60
N LYS A 734 -17.07 -0.85 -0.90
CA LYS A 734 -16.77 -0.64 0.54
C LYS A 734 -17.16 -1.84 1.40
N ASN A 735 -18.23 -2.54 1.02
CA ASN A 735 -18.72 -3.69 1.76
C ASN A 735 -17.98 -4.99 1.39
N THR A 736 -17.56 -5.15 0.14
CA THR A 736 -17.04 -6.42 -0.40
C THR A 736 -15.52 -6.47 -0.57
N ALA A 737 -14.86 -5.38 -0.95
CA ALA A 737 -13.43 -5.34 -1.25
C ALA A 737 -12.55 -5.30 0.02
N ILE A 738 -11.38 -5.93 -0.04
CA ILE A 738 -10.34 -5.79 1.00
C ILE A 738 -9.82 -4.36 1.05
N GLN A 739 -9.51 -3.82 -0.12
CA GLN A 739 -8.90 -2.51 -0.29
C GLN A 739 -9.74 -1.68 -1.26
N ASN A 740 -10.04 -0.45 -0.86
CA ASN A 740 -10.56 0.57 -1.76
C ASN A 740 -9.39 1.42 -2.29
N TYR A 741 -9.66 2.29 -3.25
CA TYR A 741 -8.62 3.14 -3.81
C TYR A 741 -7.98 4.02 -2.73
N SER A 742 -6.65 4.09 -2.70
CA SER A 742 -5.89 4.70 -1.60
C SER A 742 -5.28 6.05 -2.01
N LEU A 743 -5.08 6.92 -1.02
CA LEU A 743 -4.40 8.20 -1.21
C LEU A 743 -2.94 8.03 -1.69
N ASP A 744 -2.35 6.87 -1.40
CA ASP A 744 -0.98 6.52 -1.79
C ASP A 744 -0.89 6.20 -3.30
N MET A 745 -1.92 5.59 -3.89
CA MET A 745 -2.03 5.40 -5.34
C MET A 745 -2.11 6.74 -6.10
N TYR A 746 -2.91 7.68 -5.60
CA TYR A 746 -2.98 9.04 -6.15
C TYR A 746 -1.63 9.76 -6.08
N LYS A 747 -0.97 9.72 -4.92
CA LYS A 747 0.37 10.30 -4.73
C LYS A 747 1.42 9.67 -5.64
N TYR A 748 1.35 8.36 -5.87
CA TYR A 748 2.27 7.66 -6.75
C TYR A 748 2.13 8.15 -8.20
N PHE A 749 0.91 8.18 -8.74
CA PHE A 749 0.67 8.60 -10.12
C PHE A 749 0.93 10.07 -10.39
N THR A 750 0.63 10.94 -9.42
CA THR A 750 1.02 12.37 -9.48
C THR A 750 2.55 12.52 -9.49
N THR A 751 3.26 11.85 -8.58
CA THR A 751 4.74 11.87 -8.51
C THR A 751 5.39 11.40 -9.82
N ILE A 752 4.89 10.32 -10.42
CA ILE A 752 5.44 9.80 -11.69
C ILE A 752 5.05 10.69 -12.87
N SER A 753 3.84 11.25 -12.89
CA SER A 753 3.44 12.22 -13.91
C SER A 753 4.41 13.41 -13.94
N GLU A 754 4.72 13.97 -12.77
CA GLU A 754 5.69 15.06 -12.63
C GLU A 754 7.11 14.65 -13.06
N ALA A 755 7.53 13.42 -12.72
CA ALA A 755 8.84 12.90 -13.11
C ALA A 755 8.97 12.70 -14.62
N GLU A 756 7.94 12.17 -15.29
CA GLU A 756 7.91 11.98 -16.75
C GLU A 756 7.79 13.30 -17.51
N ALA A 757 7.05 14.27 -16.95
CA ALA A 757 7.01 15.64 -17.48
C ALA A 757 8.40 16.29 -17.44
N LYS A 758 9.13 16.14 -16.32
CA LYS A 758 10.53 16.62 -16.16
C LYS A 758 11.51 15.92 -17.10
N ARG A 759 11.24 14.66 -17.47
CA ARG A 759 12.03 13.87 -18.43
C ARG A 759 11.70 14.17 -19.90
N GLY A 760 10.72 15.03 -20.18
CA GLY A 760 10.31 15.41 -21.53
C GLY A 760 9.28 14.46 -22.19
N ASN A 761 8.81 13.44 -21.49
CA ASN A 761 7.83 12.47 -22.00
C ASN A 761 6.39 12.96 -21.74
N GLN A 762 5.97 14.04 -22.42
CA GLN A 762 4.66 14.67 -22.20
C GLN A 762 3.46 13.71 -22.36
N GLN A 763 3.55 12.78 -23.31
CA GLN A 763 2.47 11.82 -23.59
C GLN A 763 2.23 10.85 -22.41
N LYS A 764 3.32 10.40 -21.75
CA LYS A 764 3.24 9.55 -20.55
C LYS A 764 2.79 10.35 -19.33
N ALA A 765 3.25 11.60 -19.18
CA ALA A 765 2.80 12.47 -18.10
C ALA A 765 1.28 12.69 -18.14
N ILE A 766 0.71 12.97 -19.31
CA ILE A 766 -0.73 13.13 -19.50
C ILE A 766 -1.50 11.84 -19.14
N GLN A 767 -0.95 10.67 -19.48
CA GLN A 767 -1.55 9.38 -19.10
C GLN A 767 -1.56 9.19 -17.57
N TYR A 768 -0.42 9.42 -16.89
CA TYR A 768 -0.33 9.31 -15.43
C TYR A 768 -1.22 10.33 -14.71
N GLU A 769 -1.35 11.55 -15.26
CA GLU A 769 -2.24 12.57 -14.74
C GLU A 769 -3.72 12.17 -14.89
N LYS A 770 -4.10 11.54 -16.01
CA LYS A 770 -5.45 11.03 -16.22
C LYS A 770 -5.80 9.92 -15.22
N ILE A 771 -4.87 9.01 -14.96
CA ILE A 771 -5.04 7.95 -13.94
C ILE A 771 -5.13 8.57 -12.55
N ALA A 772 -4.24 9.52 -12.21
CA ALA A 772 -4.30 10.23 -10.94
C ALA A 772 -5.65 10.95 -10.73
N LYS A 773 -6.20 11.59 -11.77
CA LYS A 773 -7.53 12.22 -11.73
C LYS A 773 -8.66 11.21 -11.48
N GLN A 774 -8.60 10.03 -12.10
CA GLN A 774 -9.58 8.95 -11.85
C GLN A 774 -9.54 8.47 -10.39
N GLU A 775 -8.33 8.24 -9.87
CA GLU A 775 -8.08 7.89 -8.46
C GLU A 775 -8.56 8.99 -7.50
N GLN A 776 -8.33 10.26 -7.85
CA GLN A 776 -8.79 11.42 -7.07
C GLN A 776 -10.31 11.52 -6.98
N ILE A 777 -11.02 11.31 -8.10
CA ILE A 777 -12.50 11.30 -8.13
C ILE A 777 -13.04 10.20 -7.21
N GLN A 778 -12.40 9.03 -7.21
CA GLN A 778 -12.77 7.92 -6.33
C GLN A 778 -12.49 8.25 -4.85
N LEU A 779 -11.34 8.86 -4.53
CA LEU A 779 -11.03 9.31 -3.16
C LEU A 779 -11.97 10.42 -2.67
N GLN A 780 -12.32 11.38 -3.53
CA GLN A 780 -13.23 12.46 -3.16
C GLN A 780 -14.65 11.95 -2.94
N SER A 781 -15.12 11.00 -3.76
CA SER A 781 -16.42 10.35 -3.55
C SER A 781 -16.46 9.44 -2.31
N GLU A 782 -15.32 9.03 -1.74
CA GLU A 782 -15.26 8.38 -0.43
C GLU A 782 -15.49 9.35 0.74
N SER A 783 -15.10 10.62 0.59
CA SER A 783 -15.20 11.68 1.61
C SER A 783 -16.53 12.45 1.60
N LEU A 784 -17.29 12.35 0.51
CA LEU A 784 -18.53 13.10 0.31
C LEU A 784 -19.74 12.30 0.81
N THR A 785 -20.44 12.83 1.81
CA THR A 785 -21.74 12.31 2.24
C THR A 785 -22.76 12.45 1.10
N ALA A 786 -23.74 11.55 1.07
CA ALA A 786 -24.85 11.53 0.12
C ALA A 786 -25.53 12.90 -0.08
N GLU A 787 -25.55 13.73 0.97
CA GLU A 787 -26.16 15.06 1.00
C GLU A 787 -25.25 16.12 0.37
N SER A 788 -23.93 16.04 0.58
CA SER A 788 -22.95 16.98 0.00
C SER A 788 -22.83 16.88 -1.53
N MET A 789 -23.03 15.70 -2.11
CA MET A 789 -23.01 15.51 -3.58
C MET A 789 -24.25 16.09 -4.28
N MET A 790 -25.37 16.26 -3.58
CA MET A 790 -26.57 16.90 -4.13
C MET A 790 -26.47 18.44 -4.15
N GLU A 791 -25.65 19.03 -3.27
CA GLU A 791 -25.38 20.48 -3.24
C GLU A 791 -24.22 20.92 -4.15
N LEU A 792 -23.36 19.99 -4.56
CA LEU A 792 -22.29 20.27 -5.51
C LEU A 792 -22.88 20.29 -6.93
N ALA A 793 -23.30 21.48 -7.36
CA ALA A 793 -23.57 21.74 -8.77
C ALA A 793 -22.42 21.18 -9.64
N PRO A 794 -22.70 20.66 -10.85
CA PRO A 794 -21.69 20.08 -11.76
C PRO A 794 -20.43 20.95 -11.95
N SER A 795 -20.54 22.26 -11.70
CA SER A 795 -19.44 23.23 -11.71
C SER A 795 -18.37 23.06 -10.63
N LYS A 796 -18.57 22.25 -9.58
CA LYS A 796 -17.56 21.96 -8.54
C LYS A 796 -16.91 20.57 -8.69
N ILE A 797 -17.40 19.76 -9.63
CA ILE A 797 -16.76 18.49 -10.05
C ILE A 797 -15.65 18.77 -11.08
N LEU A 798 -15.79 19.87 -11.84
CA LEU A 798 -14.67 20.60 -12.48
C LEU A 798 -13.76 21.22 -11.42
#